data_AF-A0A165L0T3-F1
#
_entry.id   AF-A0A165L0T3-F1
#
_cell.length_a   1.000
_cell.length_b   1.000
_cell.length_c   1.000
_cell.angle_alpha   90.00
_cell.angle_beta   90.00
_cell.angle_gamma   90.00
#
_symmetry.space_group_name_H-M   'P 1'
#
loop_
_entity.id
_entity.type
_entity.pdbx_description
1 polymer ?
#
loop_
_entity_poly.entity_id
_entity_poly.type
_entity_poly.pdbx_seq_one_letter_code
_entity_poly.pdbx_strand_id
1 'polypeptide(L)'
;MEMPAASRNEMVMEVQELNKTLMIFRQMELLLYAIGRSHGCGDEEIARILFNCIFTLHDQKKKHALEKDRNALIALFMKECRGTARPVEGDEFPSVISRMNESEREAVLLVYGAGLSIGAVSSVMKKPEDEVKEDLLRGIRFIREHPDVEGCPEYHRLYVDYLERSIERTEKVAFEMHIHQCPGCQEDLATFQETLLELREFFEQSHVPEGFRLKLDGLIDTELETRKKKNKKRKRTGIIALIAAFLLLFTGFVTDGFASIYYTYADWKNDEDPLLREFYQSGIGERLNLTAEDNGVKITIKTAIADEIQTLVYYEIEDMEKDRRLMVDTENGFSLVNQIDFQDEGGSFYLEEGKSEEGNEEERNIHKGSFSLPPIVDDVEDPLIKLSFTQLITMSPDMKSTMEVYATNAIEEMERTRGVWEFEIPVEKQESRVMKLGQEIEVEGLPVRLDEVIIAPTTTALTYSIREGQEEPSSIFHLLFDSIKTKEKAASLNWLSWPTFLEDYNDGWSAYRQNFDSLYFEELKEPELVFSTLQMHVPEQLKFKIDFTKPFPQVHEYGGGTILVEEPPKDRPGEVTMKMPLTDSRDFDTVSIMSKEEFEGEGDFRNDGEMESVYLDRNGKEFEEEDWDYEEVMKGNYPRSLTVKQSFKMFKQGKPAPDLIPTEFIIDGYEKTVFLDQSVPLKFKNK
;
A
#
# COMPACT_ATOMS: atom_id res chain seq x y z
N MET A 1 40.57 14.90 -5.43
CA MET A 1 39.76 13.67 -5.37
C MET A 1 40.41 12.64 -6.26
N GLU A 2 41.10 11.67 -5.65
CA GLU A 2 41.71 10.55 -6.35
C GLU A 2 40.62 9.70 -7.03
N MET A 3 40.94 9.18 -8.21
CA MET A 3 40.03 8.32 -8.96
C MET A 3 39.75 7.03 -8.15
N PRO A 4 38.51 6.52 -8.13
CA PRO A 4 38.24 5.20 -7.56
C PRO A 4 39.01 4.11 -8.33
N ALA A 5 39.73 3.27 -7.60
CA ALA A 5 40.67 2.27 -8.12
C ALA A 5 40.05 1.32 -9.17
N ALA A 6 38.76 1.00 -9.04
CA ALA A 6 38.03 0.14 -9.97
C ALA A 6 38.00 0.68 -11.41
N SER A 7 37.82 2.00 -11.58
CA SER A 7 37.76 2.64 -12.90
C SER A 7 39.12 2.69 -13.61
N ARG A 8 40.23 2.60 -12.88
CA ARG A 8 41.58 2.55 -13.46
C ARG A 8 41.90 1.15 -13.96
N ASN A 9 41.48 0.13 -13.21
CA ASN A 9 41.66 -1.27 -13.56
C ASN A 9 40.89 -1.67 -14.82
N GLU A 10 39.64 -1.24 -15.00
CA GLU A 10 38.85 -1.57 -16.20
C GLU A 10 39.48 -1.04 -17.50
N MET A 11 40.02 0.18 -17.48
CA MET A 11 40.65 0.79 -18.65
C MET A 11 42.00 0.14 -18.98
N VAL A 12 42.76 -0.28 -17.96
CA VAL A 12 44.01 -1.02 -18.14
C VAL A 12 43.73 -2.42 -18.69
N MET A 13 42.68 -3.08 -18.21
CA MET A 13 42.24 -4.38 -18.74
C MET A 13 41.73 -4.29 -20.19
N GLU A 14 40.96 -3.25 -20.55
CA GLU A 14 40.44 -3.08 -21.92
C GLU A 14 41.55 -2.89 -22.97
N VAL A 15 42.59 -2.13 -22.62
CA VAL A 15 43.76 -1.94 -23.48
C VAL A 15 44.63 -3.22 -23.55
N GLN A 16 44.74 -3.97 -22.46
CA GLN A 16 45.47 -5.25 -22.44
C GLN A 16 44.78 -6.32 -23.30
N GLU A 17 43.46 -6.39 -23.29
CA GLU A 17 42.70 -7.35 -24.10
C GLU A 17 42.74 -7.02 -25.59
N LEU A 18 42.67 -5.75 -25.98
CA LEU A 18 42.84 -5.34 -27.38
C LEU A 18 44.24 -5.70 -27.90
N ASN A 19 45.28 -5.52 -27.07
CA ASN A 19 46.65 -5.91 -27.44
C ASN A 19 46.80 -7.41 -27.70
N LYS A 20 46.06 -8.26 -26.96
CA LYS A 20 46.04 -9.71 -27.22
C LYS A 20 45.40 -10.04 -28.57
N THR A 21 44.28 -9.40 -28.91
CA THR A 21 43.63 -9.56 -30.23
C THR A 21 44.55 -9.11 -31.36
N LEU A 22 45.27 -8.00 -31.17
CA LEU A 22 46.25 -7.50 -32.14
C LEU A 22 47.45 -8.45 -32.31
N MET A 23 47.88 -9.16 -31.26
CA MET A 23 48.95 -10.16 -31.38
C MET A 23 48.54 -11.36 -32.25
N ILE A 24 47.31 -11.88 -32.10
CA ILE A 24 46.79 -12.97 -32.94
C ILE A 24 46.76 -12.54 -34.40
N PHE A 25 46.28 -11.32 -34.64
CA PHE A 25 46.23 -10.75 -35.97
C PHE A 25 47.62 -10.64 -36.62
N ARG A 26 48.63 -10.17 -35.87
CA ARG A 26 50.02 -10.06 -36.36
C ARG A 26 50.60 -11.40 -36.81
N GLN A 27 50.23 -12.49 -36.14
CA GLN A 27 50.68 -13.83 -36.54
C GLN A 27 50.07 -14.30 -37.86
N MET A 28 48.98 -13.67 -38.32
CA MET A 28 48.21 -14.06 -39.49
C MET A 28 48.18 -12.99 -40.57
N GLU A 29 48.89 -11.88 -40.38
CA GLU A 29 48.84 -10.69 -41.24
C GLU A 29 49.16 -11.02 -42.71
N LEU A 30 50.23 -11.81 -42.94
CA LEU A 30 50.63 -12.27 -44.27
C LEU A 30 49.56 -13.13 -44.94
N LEU A 31 48.99 -14.08 -44.19
CA LEU A 31 47.94 -14.98 -44.67
C LEU A 31 46.66 -14.21 -45.03
N LEU A 32 46.18 -13.35 -44.12
CA LEU A 32 44.95 -12.57 -44.34
C LEU A 32 45.13 -11.59 -45.49
N TYR A 33 46.32 -11.02 -45.64
CA TYR A 33 46.64 -10.17 -46.79
C TYR A 33 46.58 -10.96 -48.11
N ALA A 34 47.21 -12.14 -48.17
CA ALA A 34 47.16 -13.00 -49.35
C ALA A 34 45.72 -13.42 -49.70
N ILE A 35 44.92 -13.82 -48.71
CA ILE A 35 43.48 -14.12 -48.87
C ILE A 35 42.74 -12.92 -49.44
N GLY A 36 42.93 -11.72 -48.87
CA GLY A 36 42.27 -10.50 -49.35
C GLY A 36 42.62 -10.18 -50.81
N ARG A 37 43.89 -10.34 -51.19
CA ARG A 37 44.34 -10.17 -52.58
C ARG A 37 43.73 -11.22 -53.51
N SER A 38 43.60 -12.47 -53.07
CA SER A 38 42.91 -13.54 -53.82
C SER A 38 41.40 -13.33 -53.95
N HIS A 39 40.80 -12.43 -53.17
CA HIS A 39 39.42 -11.94 -53.39
C HIS A 39 39.37 -10.68 -54.28
N GLY A 40 40.52 -10.18 -54.73
CA GLY A 40 40.66 -8.99 -55.56
C GLY A 40 40.58 -7.66 -54.80
N CYS A 41 40.69 -7.68 -53.47
CA CYS A 41 40.64 -6.46 -52.66
C CYS A 41 41.93 -5.65 -52.78
N GLY A 42 41.81 -4.31 -52.84
CA GLY A 42 42.96 -3.40 -52.76
C GLY A 42 43.49 -3.23 -51.33
N ASP A 43 44.71 -2.72 -51.16
CA ASP A 43 45.37 -2.55 -49.85
C ASP A 43 44.52 -1.78 -48.83
N GLU A 44 43.79 -0.74 -49.26
CA GLU A 44 42.94 0.06 -48.38
C GLU A 44 41.68 -0.69 -47.94
N GLU A 45 41.12 -1.50 -48.83
CA GLU A 45 39.96 -2.34 -48.53
C GLU A 45 40.36 -3.43 -47.56
N ILE A 46 41.49 -4.10 -47.80
CA ILE A 46 42.04 -5.12 -46.91
C ILE A 46 42.30 -4.52 -45.52
N ALA A 47 42.98 -3.37 -45.42
CA ALA A 47 43.23 -2.70 -44.13
C ALA A 47 41.93 -2.36 -43.37
N ARG A 48 40.89 -1.90 -44.08
CA ARG A 48 39.60 -1.58 -43.47
C ARG A 48 38.83 -2.82 -43.01
N ILE A 49 38.83 -3.89 -43.80
CA ILE A 49 38.22 -5.17 -43.43
C ILE A 49 38.91 -5.74 -42.21
N LEU A 50 40.26 -5.73 -42.20
CA LEU A 50 41.05 -6.18 -41.07
C LEU A 50 40.75 -5.36 -39.80
N PHE A 51 40.67 -4.03 -39.90
CA PHE A 51 40.24 -3.16 -38.80
C PHE A 51 38.87 -3.56 -38.25
N ASN A 52 37.86 -3.76 -39.11
CA ASN A 52 36.52 -4.16 -38.70
C ASN A 52 36.51 -5.54 -38.02
N CYS A 53 37.27 -6.51 -38.53
CA CYS A 53 37.39 -7.84 -37.94
C CYS A 53 38.03 -7.79 -36.54
N ILE A 54 39.10 -7.00 -36.37
CA ILE A 54 39.77 -6.82 -35.07
C ILE A 54 38.79 -6.31 -34.01
N PHE A 55 38.02 -5.27 -34.33
CA PHE A 55 37.07 -4.68 -33.38
C PHE A 55 35.85 -5.57 -33.16
N THR A 56 35.35 -6.25 -34.20
CA THR A 56 34.24 -7.19 -34.06
C THR A 56 34.60 -8.35 -33.13
N LEU A 57 35.79 -8.92 -33.28
CA LEU A 57 36.27 -9.98 -32.39
C LEU A 57 36.54 -9.49 -30.98
N HIS A 58 37.07 -8.27 -30.82
CA HIS A 58 37.25 -7.65 -29.51
C HIS A 58 35.91 -7.43 -28.78
N ASP A 59 34.90 -6.93 -29.48
CA ASP A 59 33.57 -6.70 -28.90
C ASP A 59 32.83 -8.02 -28.62
N GLN A 60 33.06 -9.08 -29.41
CA GLN A 60 32.49 -10.41 -29.18
C GLN A 60 33.15 -11.16 -28.00
N LYS A 61 34.46 -10.98 -27.74
CA LYS A 61 35.17 -11.56 -26.58
C LYS A 61 34.60 -11.10 -25.23
N LYS A 62 33.91 -9.96 -25.15
CA LYS A 62 33.16 -9.54 -23.94
C LYS A 62 32.00 -10.48 -23.57
N LYS A 63 31.57 -11.40 -24.45
CA LYS A 63 30.37 -12.23 -24.23
C LYS A 63 30.63 -13.73 -24.04
N HIS A 64 31.73 -14.32 -24.53
CA HIS A 64 32.00 -15.76 -24.39
C HIS A 64 33.51 -16.08 -24.31
N ALA A 65 33.88 -17.02 -23.42
CA ALA A 65 35.26 -17.48 -23.21
C ALA A 65 35.78 -18.40 -24.33
N LEU A 66 37.09 -18.27 -24.58
CA LEU A 66 37.90 -18.72 -25.73
C LEU A 66 37.93 -20.24 -26.02
N GLU A 67 38.05 -20.56 -27.32
CA GLU A 67 39.07 -21.52 -27.86
C GLU A 67 39.12 -21.64 -29.41
N LYS A 68 38.29 -20.92 -30.18
CA LYS A 68 38.25 -21.00 -31.67
C LYS A 68 38.95 -19.83 -32.42
N ASP A 69 40.02 -19.27 -31.86
CA ASP A 69 40.52 -17.93 -32.23
C ASP A 69 41.13 -17.81 -33.65
N ARG A 70 41.77 -18.85 -34.23
CA ARG A 70 42.40 -18.75 -35.56
C ARG A 70 41.39 -18.90 -36.71
N ASN A 71 40.67 -20.02 -36.72
CA ASN A 71 39.79 -20.37 -37.83
C ASN A 71 38.54 -19.47 -37.88
N ALA A 72 38.06 -19.00 -36.73
CA ALA A 72 36.96 -18.04 -36.68
C ALA A 72 37.36 -16.67 -37.24
N LEU A 73 38.60 -16.22 -37.03
CA LEU A 73 39.12 -15.00 -37.62
C LEU A 73 39.24 -15.13 -39.15
N ILE A 74 39.75 -16.24 -39.66
CA ILE A 74 39.84 -16.49 -41.12
C ILE A 74 38.45 -16.51 -41.73
N ALA A 75 37.51 -17.23 -41.12
CA ALA A 75 36.13 -17.30 -41.61
C ALA A 75 35.42 -15.93 -41.58
N LEU A 76 35.59 -15.16 -40.51
CA LEU A 76 35.04 -13.81 -40.42
C LEU A 76 35.66 -12.88 -41.48
N PHE A 77 36.98 -12.94 -41.65
CA PHE A 77 37.69 -12.14 -42.63
C PHE A 77 37.26 -12.47 -44.07
N MET A 78 37.20 -13.76 -44.42
CA MET A 78 36.74 -14.20 -45.73
C MET A 78 35.30 -13.78 -46.01
N LYS A 79 34.41 -13.87 -45.01
CA LYS A 79 33.03 -13.40 -45.12
C LYS A 79 32.97 -11.90 -45.48
N GLU A 80 33.76 -11.07 -44.83
CA GLU A 80 33.81 -9.63 -45.15
C GLU A 80 34.41 -9.39 -46.55
N CYS A 81 35.44 -10.15 -46.95
CA CYS A 81 36.00 -10.09 -48.30
C CYS A 81 34.99 -10.47 -49.39
N ARG A 82 34.03 -11.39 -49.14
CA ARG A 82 32.97 -11.71 -50.11
C ARG A 82 32.17 -10.48 -50.53
N GLY A 83 31.85 -9.60 -49.57
CA GLY A 83 31.05 -8.39 -49.82
C GLY A 83 31.75 -7.36 -50.71
N THR A 84 33.07 -7.48 -50.87
CA THR A 84 33.91 -6.55 -51.63
C THR A 84 34.68 -7.24 -52.76
N ALA A 85 34.45 -8.53 -53.01
CA ALA A 85 35.22 -9.31 -53.96
C ALA A 85 35.01 -8.79 -55.40
N ARG A 86 36.11 -8.66 -56.15
CA ARG A 86 36.08 -8.23 -57.55
C ARG A 86 37.09 -9.08 -58.35
N PRO A 87 36.70 -9.63 -59.50
CA PRO A 87 37.66 -10.29 -60.38
C PRO A 87 38.72 -9.29 -60.83
N VAL A 88 40.00 -9.66 -60.71
CA VAL A 88 41.14 -8.84 -61.16
C VAL A 88 41.81 -9.53 -62.34
N GLU A 89 42.14 -8.76 -63.37
CA GLU A 89 42.92 -9.25 -64.53
C GLU A 89 44.40 -9.41 -64.17
N GLY A 90 45.03 -10.48 -64.67
CA GLY A 90 46.44 -10.78 -64.44
C GLY A 90 46.70 -12.28 -64.24
N ASP A 91 47.94 -12.69 -64.46
CA ASP A 91 48.36 -14.10 -64.48
C ASP A 91 48.94 -14.58 -63.14
N GLU A 92 49.04 -13.67 -62.16
CA GLU A 92 49.48 -14.01 -60.79
C GLU A 92 48.39 -14.77 -60.03
N PHE A 93 48.80 -15.70 -59.15
CA PHE A 93 47.89 -16.54 -58.34
C PHE A 93 46.72 -15.78 -57.69
N PRO A 94 46.91 -14.62 -57.02
CA PRO A 94 45.79 -13.85 -56.47
C PRO A 94 44.76 -13.43 -57.52
N SER A 95 45.24 -12.96 -58.68
CA SER A 95 44.39 -12.52 -59.78
C SER A 95 43.65 -13.71 -60.38
N VAL A 96 44.32 -14.85 -60.59
CA VAL A 96 43.71 -16.10 -61.08
C VAL A 96 42.64 -16.60 -60.10
N ILE A 97 42.96 -16.69 -58.81
CA ILE A 97 42.02 -17.16 -57.78
C ILE A 97 40.81 -16.21 -57.64
N SER A 98 41.00 -14.90 -57.82
CA SER A 98 39.90 -13.93 -57.74
C SER A 98 38.80 -14.15 -58.78
N ARG A 99 39.13 -14.80 -59.90
CA ARG A 99 38.20 -15.10 -61.01
C ARG A 99 37.42 -16.41 -60.82
N MET A 100 37.79 -17.24 -59.85
CA MET A 100 37.05 -18.46 -59.53
C MET A 100 35.64 -18.15 -59.00
N ASN A 101 34.75 -19.13 -59.10
CA ASN A 101 33.49 -19.04 -58.37
C ASN A 101 33.75 -19.04 -56.85
N GLU A 102 32.79 -18.54 -56.08
CA GLU A 102 32.95 -18.35 -54.64
C GLU A 102 33.30 -19.65 -53.92
N SER A 103 32.66 -20.76 -54.27
CA SER A 103 32.83 -22.03 -53.58
C SER A 103 34.21 -22.64 -53.82
N GLU A 104 34.67 -22.66 -55.07
CA GLU A 104 36.00 -23.14 -55.46
C GLU A 104 37.09 -22.28 -54.84
N ARG A 105 36.94 -20.95 -54.90
CA ARG A 105 37.87 -20.00 -54.30
C ARG A 105 38.02 -20.26 -52.81
N GLU A 106 36.91 -20.39 -52.09
CA GLU A 106 36.96 -20.59 -50.65
C GLU A 106 37.56 -21.93 -50.25
N ALA A 107 37.25 -23.01 -50.97
CA ALA A 107 37.86 -24.30 -50.72
C ALA A 107 39.39 -24.23 -50.88
N VAL A 108 39.87 -23.66 -51.99
CA VAL A 108 41.32 -23.50 -52.26
C VAL A 108 41.98 -22.62 -51.19
N LEU A 109 41.39 -21.48 -50.84
CA LEU A 109 41.94 -20.55 -49.86
C LEU A 109 41.95 -21.12 -48.44
N LEU A 110 40.93 -21.90 -48.05
CA LEU A 110 40.86 -22.47 -46.70
C LEU A 110 41.80 -23.67 -46.53
N VAL A 111 41.90 -24.54 -47.54
CA VAL A 111 42.75 -25.75 -47.46
C VAL A 111 44.22 -25.39 -47.70
N TYR A 112 44.53 -24.73 -48.82
CA TYR A 112 45.92 -24.49 -49.23
C TYR A 112 46.47 -23.14 -48.80
N GLY A 113 45.62 -22.12 -48.66
CA GLY A 113 46.03 -20.84 -48.07
C GLY A 113 46.12 -20.92 -46.55
N ALA A 114 45.01 -21.23 -45.88
CA ALA A 114 44.91 -21.25 -44.43
C ALA A 114 45.39 -22.55 -43.76
N GLY A 115 45.70 -23.59 -44.54
CA GLY A 115 46.19 -24.87 -44.02
C GLY A 115 45.18 -25.62 -43.15
N LEU A 116 43.88 -25.47 -43.43
CA LEU A 116 42.83 -26.17 -42.69
C LEU A 116 42.60 -27.57 -43.25
N SER A 117 42.30 -28.52 -42.36
CA SER A 117 41.86 -29.86 -42.78
C SER A 117 40.50 -29.80 -43.47
N ILE A 118 40.22 -30.74 -44.36
CA ILE A 118 38.94 -30.83 -45.10
C ILE A 118 37.74 -30.82 -44.14
N GLY A 119 37.79 -31.53 -43.01
CA GLY A 119 36.72 -31.51 -42.01
C GLY A 119 36.52 -30.15 -41.33
N ALA A 120 37.59 -29.38 -41.12
CA ALA A 120 37.49 -28.01 -40.62
C ALA A 120 36.89 -27.08 -41.67
N VAL A 121 37.26 -27.24 -42.94
CA VAL A 121 36.69 -26.49 -44.07
C VAL A 121 35.23 -26.81 -44.28
N SER A 122 34.84 -28.09 -44.21
CA SER A 122 33.46 -28.56 -44.23
C SER A 122 32.61 -27.86 -43.17
N SER A 123 33.14 -27.73 -41.95
CA SER A 123 32.48 -27.01 -40.85
C SER A 123 32.34 -25.50 -41.10
N VAL A 124 33.36 -24.87 -41.71
CA VAL A 124 33.37 -23.43 -42.02
C VAL A 124 32.44 -23.10 -43.19
N MET A 125 32.52 -23.86 -44.28
CA MET A 125 31.70 -23.69 -45.49
C MET A 125 30.28 -24.25 -45.33
N LYS A 126 30.03 -25.06 -44.28
CA LYS A 126 28.78 -25.78 -44.02
C LYS A 126 28.37 -26.70 -45.19
N LYS A 127 29.35 -27.43 -45.72
CA LYS A 127 29.19 -28.39 -46.82
C LYS A 127 29.75 -29.76 -46.46
N PRO A 128 29.22 -30.88 -47.02
CA PRO A 128 29.83 -32.20 -46.88
C PRO A 128 31.30 -32.21 -47.36
N GLU A 129 32.15 -33.04 -46.75
CA GLU A 129 33.57 -33.13 -47.13
C GLU A 129 33.78 -33.49 -48.62
N ASP A 130 32.92 -34.34 -49.18
CA ASP A 130 32.97 -34.71 -50.60
C ASP A 130 32.69 -33.53 -51.53
N GLU A 131 31.76 -32.63 -51.17
CA GLU A 131 31.53 -31.40 -51.94
C GLU A 131 32.71 -30.44 -51.85
N VAL A 132 33.37 -30.36 -50.67
CA VAL A 132 34.60 -29.56 -50.53
C VAL A 132 35.70 -30.12 -51.43
N LYS A 133 35.87 -31.45 -51.50
CA LYS A 133 36.84 -32.10 -52.39
C LYS A 133 36.54 -31.83 -53.87
N GLU A 134 35.27 -31.81 -54.27
CA GLU A 134 34.88 -31.43 -55.63
C GLU A 134 35.20 -29.96 -55.93
N ASP A 135 34.90 -29.04 -55.01
CA ASP A 135 35.22 -27.61 -55.14
C ASP A 135 36.74 -27.40 -55.24
N LEU A 136 37.55 -28.12 -54.46
CA LEU A 136 39.02 -28.12 -54.58
C LEU A 136 39.47 -28.61 -55.95
N LEU A 137 38.91 -29.72 -56.43
CA LEU A 137 39.26 -30.30 -57.72
C LEU A 137 39.02 -29.30 -58.86
N ARG A 138 37.84 -28.68 -58.87
CA ARG A 138 37.47 -27.69 -59.89
C ARG A 138 38.33 -26.43 -59.77
N GLY A 139 38.58 -25.94 -58.56
CA GLY A 139 39.44 -24.78 -58.32
C GLY A 139 40.88 -24.99 -58.80
N ILE A 140 41.47 -26.15 -58.54
CA ILE A 140 42.84 -26.46 -59.00
C ILE A 140 42.90 -26.60 -60.51
N ARG A 141 41.88 -27.23 -61.12
CA ARG A 141 41.76 -27.27 -62.59
C ARG A 141 41.61 -25.88 -63.21
N PHE A 142 40.90 -24.98 -62.54
CA PHE A 142 40.75 -23.60 -62.99
C PHE A 142 42.10 -22.86 -63.02
N ILE A 143 42.99 -23.12 -62.05
CA ILE A 143 44.33 -22.52 -62.00
C ILE A 143 45.21 -23.02 -63.14
N ARG A 144 45.08 -24.29 -63.49
CA ARG A 144 46.03 -25.02 -64.35
C ARG A 144 46.08 -24.55 -65.82
N GLU A 145 45.13 -23.74 -66.30
CA GLU A 145 45.03 -23.27 -67.71
C GLU A 145 45.21 -24.37 -68.81
N HIS A 146 45.05 -25.66 -68.48
CA HIS A 146 45.19 -26.80 -69.41
C HIS A 146 43.98 -27.75 -69.29
N PRO A 147 42.94 -27.56 -70.11
CA PRO A 147 41.70 -28.33 -70.05
C PRO A 147 41.74 -29.73 -70.70
N ASP A 148 42.82 -30.08 -71.42
CA ASP A 148 42.81 -31.21 -72.37
C ASP A 148 43.23 -32.58 -71.80
N VAL A 149 43.54 -32.69 -70.50
CA VAL A 149 43.89 -33.96 -69.85
C VAL A 149 42.78 -34.35 -68.88
N GLU A 150 41.86 -35.20 -69.32
CA GLU A 150 40.79 -35.74 -68.48
C GLU A 150 41.21 -37.09 -67.88
N GLY A 151 41.52 -37.09 -66.58
CA GLY A 151 41.51 -38.32 -65.79
C GLY A 151 40.10 -38.95 -65.75
N CYS A 152 40.03 -40.18 -65.26
CA CYS A 152 38.76 -40.90 -65.08
C CYS A 152 37.92 -40.26 -63.96
N PRO A 153 36.69 -39.79 -64.23
CA PRO A 153 35.83 -39.09 -63.26
C PRO A 153 35.61 -39.82 -61.94
N GLU A 154 35.49 -41.15 -61.98
CA GLU A 154 35.25 -42.00 -60.81
C GLU A 154 36.41 -42.01 -59.80
N TYR A 155 37.62 -41.62 -60.23
CA TYR A 155 38.81 -41.59 -59.39
C TYR A 155 39.20 -40.18 -58.92
N HIS A 156 38.61 -39.11 -59.46
CA HIS A 156 38.97 -37.74 -59.06
C HIS A 156 38.73 -37.46 -57.57
N ARG A 157 37.67 -38.05 -56.98
CA ARG A 157 37.38 -37.93 -55.54
C ARG A 157 38.51 -38.44 -54.65
N LEU A 158 39.35 -39.35 -55.17
CA LEU A 158 40.45 -39.97 -54.44
C LEU A 158 41.76 -39.17 -54.53
N TYR A 159 41.85 -38.15 -55.39
CA TYR A 159 43.10 -37.40 -55.60
C TYR A 159 43.54 -36.68 -54.33
N VAL A 160 42.60 -35.96 -53.69
CA VAL A 160 42.86 -35.23 -52.46
C VAL A 160 43.24 -36.21 -51.34
N ASP A 161 42.46 -37.28 -51.16
CA ASP A 161 42.73 -38.26 -50.10
C ASP A 161 44.05 -39.03 -50.29
N TYR A 162 44.44 -39.25 -51.55
CA TYR A 162 45.70 -39.90 -51.88
C TYR A 162 46.91 -38.99 -51.57
N LEU A 163 46.85 -37.72 -51.94
CA LEU A 163 47.94 -36.75 -51.70
C LEU A 163 48.07 -36.37 -50.21
N GLU A 164 46.94 -36.30 -49.49
CA GLU A 164 46.93 -36.08 -48.05
C GLU A 164 47.23 -37.34 -47.22
N ARG A 165 47.33 -38.51 -47.87
CA ARG A 165 47.54 -39.83 -47.23
C ARG A 165 46.40 -40.23 -46.29
N SER A 166 45.19 -39.77 -46.54
CA SER A 166 43.96 -40.10 -45.80
C SER A 166 43.13 -41.21 -46.46
N ILE A 167 43.51 -41.69 -47.65
CA ILE A 167 42.81 -42.75 -48.37
C ILE A 167 42.86 -44.11 -47.65
N GLU A 168 41.74 -44.82 -47.60
CA GLU A 168 41.62 -46.16 -47.01
C GLU A 168 42.48 -47.19 -47.76
N ARG A 169 43.05 -48.16 -47.03
CA ARG A 169 44.07 -49.06 -47.58
C ARG A 169 43.59 -49.84 -48.81
N THR A 170 42.33 -50.28 -48.80
CA THR A 170 41.74 -51.04 -49.92
C THR A 170 41.49 -50.17 -51.14
N GLU A 171 41.04 -48.92 -50.96
CA GLU A 171 40.84 -47.97 -52.05
C GLU A 171 42.17 -47.47 -52.61
N LYS A 172 43.17 -47.27 -51.74
CA LYS A 172 44.53 -46.88 -52.14
C LYS A 172 45.15 -47.88 -53.09
N VAL A 173 45.10 -49.18 -52.77
CA VAL A 173 45.66 -50.23 -53.64
C VAL A 173 44.94 -50.26 -54.99
N ALA A 174 43.61 -50.15 -55.00
CA ALA A 174 42.82 -50.10 -56.23
C ALA A 174 43.17 -48.87 -57.09
N PHE A 175 43.33 -47.70 -56.46
CA PHE A 175 43.68 -46.45 -57.12
C PHE A 175 45.11 -46.46 -57.67
N GLU A 176 46.10 -46.94 -56.91
CA GLU A 176 47.48 -47.10 -57.37
C GLU A 176 47.58 -48.06 -58.56
N MET A 177 46.85 -49.18 -58.51
CA MET A 177 46.74 -50.09 -59.67
C MET A 177 46.17 -49.40 -60.90
N HIS A 178 45.16 -48.54 -60.73
CA HIS A 178 44.56 -47.78 -61.83
C HIS A 178 45.51 -46.71 -62.38
N ILE A 179 46.15 -45.89 -61.53
CA ILE A 179 47.12 -44.87 -61.96
C ILE A 179 48.25 -45.49 -62.80
N HIS A 180 48.75 -46.67 -62.40
CA HIS A 180 49.79 -47.37 -63.14
C HIS A 180 49.37 -47.82 -64.55
N GLN A 181 48.06 -47.93 -64.81
CA GLN A 181 47.50 -48.44 -66.06
C GLN A 181 46.78 -47.34 -66.88
N CYS A 182 46.57 -46.16 -66.31
CA CYS A 182 45.86 -45.05 -66.92
C CYS A 182 46.78 -43.81 -67.02
N PRO A 183 47.39 -43.55 -68.20
CA PRO A 183 48.23 -42.37 -68.40
C PRO A 183 47.50 -41.05 -68.13
N GLY A 184 46.19 -40.95 -68.44
CA GLY A 184 45.39 -39.75 -68.17
C GLY A 184 45.26 -39.45 -66.68
N CYS A 185 44.97 -40.45 -65.84
CA CYS A 185 44.95 -40.26 -64.38
C CYS A 185 46.34 -39.99 -63.80
N GLN A 186 47.39 -40.56 -64.38
CA GLN A 186 48.76 -40.31 -63.95
C GLN A 186 49.19 -38.86 -64.21
N GLU A 187 48.91 -38.35 -65.41
CA GLU A 187 49.25 -36.97 -65.80
C GLU A 187 48.36 -35.94 -65.10
N ASP A 188 47.06 -36.23 -64.95
CA ASP A 188 46.12 -35.37 -64.22
C ASP A 188 46.50 -35.28 -62.72
N LEU A 189 46.82 -36.41 -62.07
CA LEU A 189 47.28 -36.42 -60.69
C LEU A 189 48.64 -35.73 -60.50
N ALA A 190 49.58 -35.92 -61.42
CA ALA A 190 50.89 -35.27 -61.37
C ALA A 190 50.77 -33.75 -61.47
N THR A 191 49.95 -33.26 -62.40
CA THR A 191 49.76 -31.81 -62.57
C THR A 191 48.95 -31.23 -61.40
N PHE A 192 47.97 -31.97 -60.89
CA PHE A 192 47.27 -31.60 -59.67
C PHE A 192 48.26 -31.40 -58.52
N GLN A 193 49.17 -32.36 -58.31
CA GLN A 193 50.22 -32.28 -57.29
C GLN A 193 51.16 -31.09 -57.50
N GLU A 194 51.53 -30.77 -58.74
CA GLU A 194 52.37 -29.60 -59.07
C GLU A 194 51.68 -28.29 -58.71
N THR A 195 50.43 -28.09 -59.13
CA THR A 195 49.64 -26.90 -58.77
C THR A 195 49.46 -26.75 -57.25
N LEU A 196 49.34 -27.86 -56.52
CA LEU A 196 49.30 -27.83 -55.05
C LEU A 196 50.59 -27.31 -54.42
N LEU A 197 51.75 -27.69 -54.98
CA LEU A 197 53.04 -27.23 -54.50
C LEU A 197 53.23 -25.74 -54.79
N GLU A 198 52.87 -25.29 -56.00
CA GLU A 198 52.93 -23.87 -56.37
C GLU A 198 52.01 -23.00 -55.51
N LEU A 199 50.78 -23.47 -55.24
CA LEU A 199 49.85 -22.78 -54.34
C LEU A 199 50.42 -22.64 -52.93
N ARG A 200 50.99 -23.73 -52.39
CA ARG A 200 51.60 -23.70 -51.06
C ARG A 200 52.79 -22.74 -51.00
N GLU A 201 53.66 -22.80 -51.99
CA GLU A 201 54.82 -21.92 -52.10
C GLU A 201 54.39 -20.45 -52.20
N PHE A 202 53.35 -20.16 -52.97
CA PHE A 202 52.78 -18.82 -53.09
C PHE A 202 52.30 -18.26 -51.73
N PHE A 203 51.54 -19.04 -50.95
CA PHE A 203 51.07 -18.59 -49.63
C PHE A 203 52.20 -18.49 -48.60
N GLU A 204 53.24 -19.32 -48.70
CA GLU A 204 54.43 -19.25 -47.85
C GLU A 204 55.33 -18.04 -48.16
N GLN A 205 55.43 -17.65 -49.44
CA GLN A 205 56.28 -16.54 -49.91
C GLN A 205 55.55 -15.20 -50.05
N SER A 206 54.25 -15.16 -49.81
CA SER A 206 53.44 -13.93 -49.87
C SER A 206 53.98 -12.84 -48.94
N HIS A 207 54.08 -11.61 -49.45
CA HIS A 207 54.57 -10.46 -48.68
C HIS A 207 53.50 -9.37 -48.53
N VAL A 208 53.51 -8.66 -47.41
CA VAL A 208 52.70 -7.45 -47.20
C VAL A 208 53.51 -6.23 -47.68
N PRO A 209 52.97 -5.34 -48.54
CA PRO A 209 53.67 -4.15 -49.01
C PRO A 209 54.09 -3.20 -47.88
N GLU A 210 55.23 -2.54 -48.08
CA GLU A 210 55.68 -1.48 -47.18
C GLU A 210 54.64 -0.34 -47.11
N GLY A 211 54.20 0.00 -45.90
CA GLY A 211 53.21 1.05 -45.66
C GLY A 211 51.79 0.55 -45.43
N PHE A 212 51.46 -0.70 -45.74
CA PHE A 212 50.16 -1.30 -45.38
C PHE A 212 49.89 -1.22 -43.87
N ARG A 213 50.90 -1.57 -43.07
CA ARG A 213 50.82 -1.57 -41.60
C ARG A 213 50.59 -0.18 -41.02
N LEU A 214 51.18 0.86 -41.61
CA LEU A 214 50.97 2.25 -41.20
C LEU A 214 49.52 2.69 -41.43
N LYS A 215 48.88 2.22 -42.50
CA LYS A 215 47.46 2.49 -42.77
C LYS A 215 46.57 1.82 -41.73
N LEU A 216 46.83 0.56 -41.40
CA LEU A 216 46.07 -0.18 -40.39
C LEU A 216 46.24 0.42 -38.98
N ASP A 217 47.47 0.69 -38.56
CA ASP A 217 47.78 1.30 -37.26
C ASP A 217 47.11 2.68 -37.14
N GLY A 218 47.10 3.49 -38.22
CA GLY A 218 46.41 4.78 -38.24
C GLY A 218 44.89 4.72 -38.05
N LEU A 219 44.23 3.67 -38.58
CA LEU A 219 42.80 3.43 -38.33
C LEU A 219 42.54 3.05 -36.87
N ILE A 220 43.39 2.20 -36.29
CA ILE A 220 43.29 1.74 -34.89
C ILE A 220 43.48 2.91 -33.91
N ASP A 221 44.52 3.74 -34.11
CA ASP A 221 44.83 4.85 -33.22
C ASP A 221 43.74 5.93 -33.21
N THR A 222 43.13 6.21 -34.37
CA THR A 222 42.05 7.18 -34.49
C THR A 222 40.82 6.77 -33.67
N GLU A 223 40.46 5.49 -33.70
CA GLU A 223 39.30 4.95 -32.96
C GLU A 223 39.57 4.83 -31.43
N LEU A 224 40.81 4.57 -31.03
CA LEU A 224 41.18 4.59 -29.61
C LEU A 224 41.02 6.00 -29.01
N GLU A 225 41.38 7.05 -29.75
CA GLU A 225 41.25 8.43 -29.29
C GLU A 225 39.80 8.93 -29.23
N THR A 226 38.93 8.50 -30.17
CA THR A 226 37.48 8.82 -30.12
C THR A 226 36.80 8.15 -28.92
N ARG A 227 37.13 6.88 -28.62
CA ARG A 227 36.61 6.15 -27.44
C ARG A 227 37.05 6.79 -26.12
N LYS A 228 38.32 7.21 -25.99
CA LYS A 228 38.81 7.95 -24.80
C LYS A 228 38.05 9.26 -24.56
N LYS A 229 37.77 10.03 -25.62
CA LYS A 229 37.05 11.33 -25.53
C LYS A 229 35.58 11.16 -25.14
N LYS A 230 34.86 10.18 -25.69
CA LYS A 230 33.45 9.90 -25.34
C LYS A 230 33.29 9.48 -23.88
N ASN A 231 34.19 8.65 -23.37
CA ASN A 231 34.11 8.16 -21.99
C ASN A 231 34.42 9.26 -20.95
N LYS A 232 35.31 10.22 -21.28
CA LYS A 232 35.60 11.39 -20.44
C LYS A 232 34.38 12.32 -20.28
N LYS A 233 33.54 12.44 -21.32
CA LYS A 233 32.31 13.26 -21.30
C LYS A 233 31.21 12.59 -20.45
N ARG A 234 31.04 11.28 -20.56
CA ARG A 234 30.05 10.48 -19.79
C ARG A 234 30.33 10.48 -18.28
N LYS A 235 31.61 10.46 -17.88
CA LYS A 235 32.02 10.56 -16.45
C LYS A 235 31.69 11.90 -15.81
N ARG A 236 31.79 13.01 -16.55
CA ARG A 236 31.48 14.35 -16.02
C ARG A 236 29.99 14.51 -15.74
N THR A 237 29.13 13.97 -16.61
CA THR A 237 27.67 13.98 -16.41
C THR A 237 27.24 13.04 -15.29
N GLY A 238 27.89 11.87 -15.16
CA GLY A 238 27.62 10.91 -14.08
C GLY A 238 27.94 11.46 -12.69
N ILE A 239 29.04 12.19 -12.51
CA ILE A 239 29.40 12.82 -11.23
C ILE A 239 28.39 13.90 -10.84
N ILE A 240 27.92 14.71 -11.80
CA ILE A 240 26.91 15.76 -11.54
C ILE A 240 25.57 15.13 -11.15
N ALA A 241 25.14 14.07 -11.84
CA ALA A 241 23.92 13.34 -11.50
C ALA A 241 23.99 12.69 -10.12
N LEU A 242 25.16 12.15 -9.74
CA LEU A 242 25.35 11.51 -8.43
C LEU A 242 25.34 12.54 -7.29
N ILE A 243 25.91 13.73 -7.50
CA ILE A 243 25.84 14.84 -6.53
C ILE A 243 24.40 15.35 -6.39
N ALA A 244 23.65 15.49 -7.50
CA ALA A 244 22.26 15.92 -7.46
C ALA A 244 21.35 14.88 -6.77
N ALA A 245 21.55 13.59 -7.05
CA ALA A 245 20.85 12.51 -6.37
C ALA A 245 21.18 12.47 -4.87
N PHE A 246 22.45 12.67 -4.50
CA PHE A 246 22.86 12.72 -3.10
C PHE A 246 22.27 13.92 -2.36
N LEU A 247 22.19 15.10 -2.98
CA LEU A 247 21.53 16.28 -2.40
C LEU A 247 20.02 16.07 -2.22
N LEU A 248 19.34 15.43 -3.17
CA LEU A 248 17.92 15.06 -3.05
C LEU A 248 17.68 14.04 -1.93
N LEU A 249 18.56 13.05 -1.81
CA LEU A 249 18.55 12.09 -0.69
C LEU A 249 18.86 12.74 0.66
N PHE A 250 19.69 13.78 0.69
CA PHE A 250 19.99 14.50 1.94
C PHE A 250 18.85 15.43 2.35
N THR A 251 18.19 16.11 1.39
CA THR A 251 17.02 16.95 1.69
C THR A 251 15.86 16.11 2.21
N GLY A 252 15.56 14.96 1.60
CA GLY A 252 14.47 14.11 2.09
C GLY A 252 14.76 13.45 3.44
N PHE A 253 16.03 13.24 3.82
CA PHE A 253 16.41 12.69 5.13
C PHE A 253 16.34 13.74 6.25
N VAL A 254 16.59 15.02 5.93
CA VAL A 254 16.56 16.12 6.93
C VAL A 254 15.14 16.66 7.14
N THR A 255 14.24 16.53 6.15
CA THR A 255 12.87 17.05 6.22
C THR A 255 11.80 15.95 6.35
N ASP A 256 12.19 14.72 6.67
CA ASP A 256 11.30 13.55 6.72
C ASP A 256 10.50 13.26 5.43
N GLY A 257 10.93 13.82 4.29
CA GLY A 257 10.24 13.69 3.00
C GLY A 257 10.26 12.27 2.42
N PHE A 258 11.14 11.39 2.92
CA PHE A 258 11.11 9.97 2.58
C PHE A 258 9.97 9.21 3.24
N ALA A 259 9.51 9.63 4.43
CA ALA A 259 8.31 9.08 5.05
C ALA A 259 7.10 9.33 4.13
N SER A 260 6.92 10.57 3.67
CA SER A 260 5.90 10.95 2.68
C SER A 260 5.91 10.08 1.40
N ILE A 261 7.07 9.82 0.80
CA ILE A 261 7.17 9.02 -0.43
C ILE A 261 6.94 7.52 -0.16
N TYR A 262 7.44 7.01 0.97
CA TYR A 262 7.18 5.64 1.42
C TYR A 262 5.69 5.41 1.68
N TYR A 263 5.03 6.35 2.37
CA TYR A 263 3.60 6.34 2.61
C TYR A 263 2.80 6.48 1.31
N THR A 264 3.19 7.37 0.38
CA THR A 264 2.53 7.50 -0.94
C THR A 264 2.65 6.23 -1.81
N TYR A 265 3.76 5.49 -1.69
CA TYR A 265 3.95 4.22 -2.41
C TYR A 265 3.19 3.05 -1.76
N ALA A 266 3.09 3.03 -0.44
CA ALA A 266 2.24 2.09 0.30
C ALA A 266 0.74 2.38 0.07
N ASP A 267 0.36 3.66 -0.02
CA ASP A 267 -0.98 4.17 -0.35
C ASP A 267 -1.47 3.75 -1.75
N TRP A 268 -0.56 3.57 -2.74
CA TRP A 268 -0.96 3.08 -4.08
C TRP A 268 -1.31 1.59 -4.10
N LYS A 269 -0.86 0.82 -3.10
CA LYS A 269 -0.97 -0.64 -3.10
C LYS A 269 -2.06 -1.17 -2.16
N ASN A 270 -2.45 -0.39 -1.14
CA ASN A 270 -3.43 -0.80 -0.15
C ASN A 270 -4.67 0.10 -0.18
N ASP A 271 -5.85 -0.52 -0.11
CA ASP A 271 -7.16 0.12 0.06
C ASP A 271 -7.31 0.64 1.50
N GLU A 272 -6.46 1.60 1.84
CA GLU A 272 -6.24 2.07 3.20
C GLU A 272 -7.22 3.19 3.57
N ASP A 273 -7.82 3.06 4.76
CA ASP A 273 -8.83 3.95 5.33
C ASP A 273 -8.41 5.42 5.21
N PRO A 274 -9.24 6.30 4.61
CA PRO A 274 -8.95 7.73 4.49
C PRO A 274 -8.59 8.43 5.80
N LEU A 275 -9.15 7.99 6.94
CA LEU A 275 -8.80 8.54 8.27
C LEU A 275 -7.36 8.18 8.66
N LEU A 276 -6.98 6.91 8.49
CA LEU A 276 -5.62 6.44 8.77
C LEU A 276 -4.59 7.12 7.87
N ARG A 277 -4.98 7.43 6.64
CA ARG A 277 -4.14 8.15 5.67
C ARG A 277 -3.73 9.53 6.19
N GLU A 278 -4.68 10.30 6.72
CA GLU A 278 -4.41 11.66 7.22
C GLU A 278 -3.45 11.63 8.43
N PHE A 279 -3.62 10.64 9.32
CA PHE A 279 -2.71 10.40 10.44
C PHE A 279 -1.27 10.09 9.96
N TYR A 280 -1.10 9.10 9.08
CA TYR A 280 0.23 8.72 8.60
C TYR A 280 0.93 9.84 7.80
N GLN A 281 0.18 10.57 6.96
CA GLN A 281 0.73 11.69 6.18
C GLN A 281 1.20 12.85 7.07
N SER A 282 0.55 13.01 8.22
CA SER A 282 0.88 14.05 9.20
C SER A 282 1.95 13.60 10.21
N GLY A 283 2.46 12.37 10.09
CA GLY A 283 3.45 11.80 11.02
C GLY A 283 2.87 11.43 12.39
N ILE A 284 1.55 11.27 12.47
CA ILE A 284 0.84 10.93 13.71
C ILE A 284 0.48 9.45 13.68
N GLY A 285 0.98 8.71 14.67
CA GLY A 285 0.85 7.25 14.72
C GLY A 285 1.76 6.55 13.70
N GLU A 286 2.05 5.28 13.97
CA GLU A 286 2.93 4.45 13.14
C GLU A 286 2.17 3.27 12.54
N ARG A 287 2.54 2.86 11.32
CA ARG A 287 2.02 1.61 10.73
C ARG A 287 2.64 0.42 11.46
N LEU A 288 1.88 -0.16 12.38
CA LEU A 288 2.33 -1.29 13.19
C LEU A 288 2.10 -2.63 12.46
N ASN A 289 0.90 -2.84 11.92
CA ASN A 289 0.47 -4.09 11.27
C ASN A 289 0.82 -5.34 12.09
N LEU A 290 0.63 -5.27 13.42
CA LEU A 290 0.87 -6.41 14.31
C LEU A 290 -0.26 -7.42 14.09
N THR A 291 0.09 -8.66 13.76
CA THR A 291 -0.88 -9.71 13.46
C THR A 291 -0.81 -10.84 14.48
N ALA A 292 -1.97 -11.28 14.96
CA ALA A 292 -2.12 -12.53 15.70
C ALA A 292 -3.18 -13.40 15.00
N GLU A 293 -2.94 -14.71 14.98
CA GLU A 293 -3.81 -15.68 14.32
C GLU A 293 -4.13 -16.81 15.28
N ASP A 294 -5.42 -17.13 15.43
CA ASP A 294 -5.89 -18.29 16.20
C ASP A 294 -7.27 -18.71 15.69
N ASN A 295 -7.58 -20.00 15.79
CA ASN A 295 -8.87 -20.58 15.44
C ASN A 295 -9.44 -20.13 14.08
N GLY A 296 -8.58 -20.00 13.06
CA GLY A 296 -8.98 -19.60 11.71
C GLY A 296 -9.29 -18.10 11.55
N VAL A 297 -9.01 -17.28 12.57
CA VAL A 297 -9.24 -15.83 12.56
C VAL A 297 -7.94 -15.09 12.78
N LYS A 298 -7.74 -14.03 11.98
CA LYS A 298 -6.60 -13.14 12.05
C LYS A 298 -7.04 -11.77 12.55
N ILE A 299 -6.39 -11.28 13.60
CA ILE A 299 -6.55 -9.90 14.08
C ILE A 299 -5.27 -9.13 13.73
N THR A 300 -5.44 -7.97 13.10
CA THR A 300 -4.35 -7.07 12.73
C THR A 300 -4.54 -5.72 13.40
N ILE A 301 -3.61 -5.32 14.27
CA ILE A 301 -3.53 -3.94 14.78
C ILE A 301 -2.82 -3.08 13.74
N LYS A 302 -3.52 -2.08 13.19
CA LYS A 302 -3.00 -1.22 12.12
C LYS A 302 -2.13 -0.10 12.68
N THR A 303 -2.64 0.62 13.69
CA THR A 303 -1.95 1.71 14.38
C THR A 303 -2.58 1.97 15.76
N ALA A 304 -1.88 2.73 16.59
CA ALA A 304 -2.38 3.29 17.83
C ALA A 304 -1.97 4.76 17.94
N ILE A 305 -2.86 5.60 18.45
CA ILE A 305 -2.67 7.04 18.62
C ILE A 305 -3.09 7.38 20.05
N ALA A 306 -2.16 7.89 20.86
CA ALA A 306 -2.44 8.34 22.22
C ALA A 306 -2.33 9.87 22.31
N ASP A 307 -3.18 10.47 23.14
CA ASP A 307 -3.09 11.88 23.53
C ASP A 307 -3.58 12.09 24.98
N GLU A 308 -3.75 13.34 25.40
CA GLU A 308 -4.17 13.67 26.77
C GLU A 308 -5.65 13.37 27.05
N ILE A 309 -6.46 13.08 26.03
CA ILE A 309 -7.89 12.78 26.19
C ILE A 309 -8.12 11.28 26.16
N GLN A 310 -7.53 10.56 25.21
CA GLN A 310 -7.73 9.12 25.04
C GLN A 310 -6.62 8.46 24.21
N THR A 311 -6.68 7.12 24.12
CA THR A 311 -5.84 6.34 23.21
C THR A 311 -6.70 5.53 22.25
N LEU A 312 -6.63 5.84 20.96
CA LEU A 312 -7.33 5.10 19.91
C LEU A 312 -6.43 4.01 19.32
N VAL A 313 -6.96 2.81 19.20
CA VAL A 313 -6.29 1.69 18.52
C VAL A 313 -7.15 1.21 17.37
N TYR A 314 -6.57 1.16 16.17
CA TYR A 314 -7.24 0.73 14.95
C TYR A 314 -6.89 -0.73 14.63
N TYR A 315 -7.90 -1.53 14.31
CA TYR A 315 -7.74 -2.95 14.07
C TYR A 315 -8.57 -3.46 12.88
N GLU A 316 -8.20 -4.66 12.42
CA GLU A 316 -8.90 -5.42 11.38
C GLU A 316 -9.02 -6.88 11.84
N ILE A 317 -10.20 -7.47 11.66
CA ILE A 317 -10.48 -8.88 11.95
C ILE A 317 -10.88 -9.56 10.65
N GLU A 318 -10.17 -10.61 10.29
CA GLU A 318 -10.39 -11.42 9.10
C GLU A 318 -10.72 -12.86 9.51
N ASP A 319 -11.92 -13.35 9.18
CA ASP A 319 -12.23 -14.78 9.24
C ASP A 319 -11.66 -15.45 7.98
N MET A 320 -10.59 -16.24 8.16
CA MET A 320 -9.85 -16.86 7.06
C MET A 320 -10.49 -18.18 6.58
N GLU A 321 -11.37 -18.75 7.40
CA GLU A 321 -12.00 -20.05 7.12
C GLU A 321 -13.45 -19.93 6.68
N LYS A 322 -14.17 -18.94 7.20
CA LYS A 322 -15.59 -18.73 6.94
C LYS A 322 -15.81 -17.31 6.45
N ASP A 323 -16.77 -17.14 5.54
CA ASP A 323 -17.16 -15.83 5.02
C ASP A 323 -18.07 -15.09 6.03
N ARG A 324 -17.57 -14.87 7.25
CA ARG A 324 -18.29 -14.25 8.37
C ARG A 324 -17.61 -12.96 8.78
N ARG A 325 -18.40 -11.94 9.06
CA ARG A 325 -17.94 -10.70 9.68
C ARG A 325 -17.88 -10.90 11.20
N LEU A 326 -16.70 -10.84 11.78
CA LEU A 326 -16.47 -11.00 13.22
C LEU A 326 -16.09 -9.66 13.85
N MET A 327 -16.56 -9.40 15.06
CA MET A 327 -16.19 -8.21 15.84
C MET A 327 -15.77 -8.59 17.26
N VAL A 328 -15.15 -7.65 17.96
CA VAL A 328 -14.72 -7.82 19.35
C VAL A 328 -15.92 -7.86 20.28
N ASP A 329 -15.94 -8.82 21.20
CA ASP A 329 -16.85 -8.84 22.35
C ASP A 329 -16.20 -8.01 23.48
N THR A 330 -16.64 -6.78 23.71
CA THR A 330 -16.06 -5.91 24.76
C THR A 330 -16.40 -6.35 26.18
N GLU A 331 -17.51 -7.05 26.37
CA GLU A 331 -17.93 -7.44 27.71
C GLU A 331 -17.10 -8.60 28.24
N ASN A 332 -16.83 -9.59 27.38
CA ASN A 332 -16.26 -10.86 27.80
C ASN A 332 -15.03 -11.31 26.99
N GLY A 333 -14.73 -10.64 25.88
CA GLY A 333 -13.70 -11.04 24.92
C GLY A 333 -12.48 -10.15 24.89
N PHE A 334 -12.45 -9.03 25.61
CA PHE A 334 -11.39 -8.02 25.57
C PHE A 334 -10.78 -7.77 26.95
N SER A 335 -9.45 -7.62 27.02
CA SER A 335 -8.76 -7.21 28.24
C SER A 335 -7.50 -6.39 27.96
N LEU A 336 -7.33 -5.35 28.78
CA LEU A 336 -6.11 -4.55 28.88
C LEU A 336 -5.26 -5.11 30.02
N VAL A 337 -4.11 -5.70 29.72
CA VAL A 337 -3.29 -6.44 30.70
C VAL A 337 -2.54 -5.48 31.63
N ASN A 338 -2.16 -4.30 31.13
CA ASN A 338 -1.42 -3.29 31.88
C ASN A 338 -2.26 -2.04 32.19
N GLN A 339 -3.48 -2.23 32.70
CA GLN A 339 -4.40 -1.15 33.09
C GLN A 339 -3.78 -0.07 34.00
N ILE A 340 -2.76 -0.41 34.80
CA ILE A 340 -2.09 0.53 35.72
C ILE A 340 -1.35 1.68 35.00
N ASP A 341 -1.02 1.51 33.72
CA ASP A 341 -0.32 2.52 32.92
C ASP A 341 -1.30 3.58 32.34
N PHE A 342 -2.58 3.46 32.68
CA PHE A 342 -3.68 4.29 32.20
C PHE A 342 -4.35 5.02 33.35
N GLN A 343 -4.88 6.22 33.09
CA GLN A 343 -5.57 7.00 34.11
C GLN A 343 -6.89 6.31 34.49
N ASP A 344 -7.04 5.98 35.78
CA ASP A 344 -8.23 5.37 36.35
C ASP A 344 -9.28 6.45 36.67
N GLU A 345 -9.92 6.98 35.63
CA GLU A 345 -11.02 7.96 35.77
C GLU A 345 -12.40 7.29 35.91
N GLY A 346 -12.45 6.00 36.29
CA GLY A 346 -13.72 5.25 36.29
C GLY A 346 -14.35 5.09 34.90
N GLY A 347 -13.57 5.36 33.84
CA GLY A 347 -14.01 5.34 32.45
C GLY A 347 -14.16 3.91 31.92
N SER A 348 -15.35 3.60 31.41
CA SER A 348 -15.61 2.39 30.64
C SER A 348 -14.75 2.37 29.36
N PHE A 349 -14.37 1.17 28.89
CA PHE A 349 -13.80 1.00 27.57
C PHE A 349 -14.87 1.28 26.51
N TYR A 350 -14.53 2.03 25.46
CA TYR A 350 -15.48 2.42 24.44
C TYR A 350 -15.02 1.94 23.06
N LEU A 351 -15.82 1.09 22.42
CA LEU A 351 -15.60 0.67 21.02
C LEU A 351 -16.11 1.78 20.10
N GLU A 352 -15.19 2.55 19.53
CA GLU A 352 -15.51 3.37 18.36
C GLU A 352 -15.40 2.49 17.12
N GLU A 353 -16.49 2.29 16.39
CA GLU A 353 -16.31 1.85 15.00
C GLU A 353 -15.38 2.84 14.32
N GLY A 354 -14.27 2.34 13.78
CA GLY A 354 -13.59 3.07 12.72
C GLY A 354 -14.65 3.33 11.66
N LYS A 355 -14.68 4.53 11.08
CA LYS A 355 -15.61 4.85 9.98
C LYS A 355 -15.32 3.88 8.84
N SER A 356 -15.92 2.69 8.86
CA SER A 356 -15.99 1.83 7.70
C SER A 356 -16.89 2.62 6.77
N GLU A 357 -16.30 3.33 5.81
CA GLU A 357 -17.08 4.02 4.79
C GLU A 357 -18.16 3.06 4.29
N GLU A 358 -19.39 3.58 4.20
CA GLU A 358 -20.47 3.00 3.42
C GLU A 358 -19.88 2.56 2.06
N GLY A 359 -19.60 1.27 1.89
CA GLY A 359 -18.95 0.84 0.64
C GLY A 359 -18.22 -0.49 0.65
N ASN A 360 -17.91 -1.10 1.81
CA ASN A 360 -17.20 -2.39 1.82
C ASN A 360 -18.13 -3.59 1.58
N GLU A 361 -18.91 -3.54 0.48
CA GLU A 361 -19.70 -4.69 0.00
C GLU A 361 -18.82 -5.82 -0.56
N GLU A 362 -17.52 -5.58 -0.78
CA GLU A 362 -16.62 -6.50 -1.51
C GLU A 362 -15.95 -7.57 -0.63
N GLU A 363 -15.78 -7.37 0.69
CA GLU A 363 -15.05 -8.30 1.59
C GLU A 363 -15.87 -8.65 2.85
N ARG A 364 -16.84 -9.56 2.71
CA ARG A 364 -17.78 -9.96 3.78
C ARG A 364 -17.14 -10.61 5.00
N ASN A 365 -15.91 -11.09 4.88
CA ASN A 365 -15.16 -11.76 5.95
C ASN A 365 -14.23 -10.83 6.74
N ILE A 366 -14.17 -9.54 6.40
CA ILE A 366 -13.29 -8.56 7.04
C ILE A 366 -14.11 -7.50 7.78
N HIS A 367 -13.75 -7.26 9.04
CA HIS A 367 -14.28 -6.17 9.85
C HIS A 367 -13.14 -5.23 10.25
N LYS A 368 -13.32 -3.93 10.01
CA LYS A 368 -12.39 -2.88 10.43
C LYS A 368 -13.06 -2.08 11.55
N GLY A 369 -12.31 -1.77 12.60
CA GLY A 369 -12.83 -1.05 13.75
C GLY A 369 -11.74 -0.34 14.55
N SER A 370 -12.15 0.37 15.59
CA SER A 370 -11.25 0.96 16.57
C SER A 370 -11.78 0.76 17.99
N PHE A 371 -10.95 1.00 18.98
CA PHE A 371 -11.43 1.16 20.36
C PHE A 371 -10.66 2.30 21.02
N SER A 372 -11.37 3.00 21.89
CA SER A 372 -10.84 4.02 22.77
C SER A 372 -10.50 3.40 24.12
N LEU A 373 -9.26 3.61 24.52
CA LEU A 373 -8.74 3.37 25.85
C LEU A 373 -8.58 4.71 26.59
N PRO A 374 -8.57 4.69 27.93
CA PRO A 374 -8.24 5.89 28.70
C PRO A 374 -6.89 6.50 28.29
N PRO A 375 -6.62 7.76 28.65
CA PRO A 375 -5.33 8.38 28.37
C PRO A 375 -4.22 7.69 29.18
N ILE A 376 -3.03 7.64 28.58
CA ILE A 376 -1.83 7.08 29.21
C ILE A 376 -1.33 8.08 30.26
N VAL A 377 -0.90 7.57 31.41
CA VAL A 377 -0.33 8.38 32.49
C VAL A 377 0.97 9.04 32.00
N ASP A 378 1.17 10.33 32.32
CA ASP A 378 2.28 11.14 31.81
C ASP A 378 3.69 10.61 32.17
N ASP A 379 3.80 9.84 33.25
CA ASP A 379 5.07 9.40 33.84
C ASP A 379 5.57 8.04 33.29
N VAL A 380 4.90 7.45 32.29
CA VAL A 380 5.29 6.15 31.71
C VAL A 380 6.41 6.35 30.69
N GLU A 381 7.62 5.88 31.03
CA GLU A 381 8.73 5.78 30.06
C GLU A 381 8.44 4.66 29.05
N ASP A 382 8.50 4.96 27.75
CA ASP A 382 8.23 4.05 26.62
C ASP A 382 6.85 3.34 26.71
N PRO A 383 5.74 4.08 26.56
CA PRO A 383 4.41 3.51 26.77
C PRO A 383 4.08 2.38 25.79
N LEU A 384 3.55 1.29 26.34
CA LEU A 384 3.26 0.06 25.63
C LEU A 384 1.85 -0.41 26.01
N ILE A 385 0.99 -0.71 25.05
CA ILE A 385 -0.36 -1.23 25.31
C ILE A 385 -0.31 -2.75 25.21
N LYS A 386 -0.69 -3.46 26.28
CA LYS A 386 -0.79 -4.93 26.28
C LYS A 386 -2.24 -5.37 26.19
N LEU A 387 -2.63 -5.88 25.04
CA LEU A 387 -4.01 -6.27 24.75
C LEU A 387 -4.14 -7.78 24.61
N SER A 388 -5.25 -8.32 25.08
CA SER A 388 -5.63 -9.71 24.86
C SER A 388 -7.10 -9.80 24.46
N PHE A 389 -7.32 -10.44 23.31
CA PHE A 389 -8.65 -10.86 22.85
C PHE A 389 -8.79 -12.35 23.11
N THR A 390 -9.93 -12.76 23.69
CA THR A 390 -10.22 -14.16 24.00
C THR A 390 -11.52 -14.67 23.36
N GLN A 391 -12.37 -13.74 22.92
CA GLN A 391 -13.64 -14.05 22.30
C GLN A 391 -14.05 -12.95 21.31
N LEU A 392 -14.62 -13.39 20.20
CA LEU A 392 -15.22 -12.57 19.15
C LEU A 392 -16.67 -12.99 18.93
N ILE A 393 -17.50 -12.10 18.41
CA ILE A 393 -18.91 -12.36 18.08
C ILE A 393 -19.17 -12.15 16.59
N THR A 394 -20.03 -13.00 16.02
CA THR A 394 -20.42 -12.91 14.61
C THR A 394 -21.48 -11.83 14.41
N MET A 395 -21.20 -10.86 13.53
CA MET A 395 -22.17 -9.86 13.12
C MET A 395 -23.16 -10.44 12.11
N SER A 396 -24.44 -10.12 12.27
CA SER A 396 -25.46 -10.54 11.31
C SER A 396 -25.32 -9.74 9.99
N PRO A 397 -25.59 -10.33 8.81
CA PRO A 397 -25.40 -9.63 7.52
C PRO A 397 -26.27 -8.40 7.30
N ASP A 398 -27.38 -8.30 8.04
CA ASP A 398 -28.30 -7.16 8.05
C ASP A 398 -27.86 -6.05 9.00
N MET A 399 -26.90 -6.32 9.89
CA MET A 399 -26.38 -5.32 10.81
C MET A 399 -25.40 -4.40 10.09
N LYS A 400 -25.71 -3.10 10.10
CA LYS A 400 -24.90 -2.08 9.44
C LYS A 400 -23.71 -1.64 10.31
N SER A 401 -23.91 -1.64 11.62
CA SER A 401 -22.94 -1.17 12.60
C SER A 401 -22.82 -2.11 13.80
N THR A 402 -21.67 -2.05 14.45
CA THR A 402 -21.38 -2.63 15.77
C THR A 402 -22.34 -2.06 16.82
N MET A 403 -22.85 -0.83 16.61
CA MET A 403 -23.84 -0.20 17.47
C MET A 403 -25.19 -0.94 17.48
N GLU A 404 -25.70 -1.39 16.34
CA GLU A 404 -26.96 -2.17 16.26
C GLU A 404 -26.89 -3.46 17.08
N VAL A 405 -25.69 -4.04 17.23
CA VAL A 405 -25.46 -5.23 18.06
C VAL A 405 -25.67 -4.94 19.55
N TYR A 406 -25.14 -3.83 20.06
CA TYR A 406 -25.27 -3.44 21.46
C TYR A 406 -26.67 -2.92 21.79
N ALA A 407 -27.29 -2.15 20.88
CA ALA A 407 -28.62 -1.57 21.09
C ALA A 407 -29.72 -2.64 21.21
N THR A 408 -29.57 -3.79 20.54
CA THR A 408 -30.60 -4.84 20.51
C THR A 408 -30.48 -5.86 21.65
N ASN A 409 -29.48 -5.73 22.55
CA ASN A 409 -29.12 -6.76 23.54
C ASN A 409 -28.98 -8.18 22.93
N ALA A 410 -28.76 -8.27 21.61
CA ALA A 410 -28.72 -9.55 20.89
C ALA A 410 -27.40 -10.31 21.10
N ILE A 411 -26.43 -9.72 21.80
CA ILE A 411 -25.09 -10.26 22.08
C ILE A 411 -25.18 -11.66 22.73
N GLU A 412 -26.17 -11.90 23.60
CA GLU A 412 -26.31 -13.20 24.25
C GLU A 412 -26.58 -14.34 23.26
N GLU A 413 -27.33 -14.04 22.19
CA GLU A 413 -27.79 -14.99 21.17
C GLU A 413 -26.82 -15.16 19.99
N MET A 414 -25.80 -14.30 19.89
CA MET A 414 -24.83 -14.33 18.80
C MET A 414 -23.87 -15.51 18.88
N GLU A 415 -23.48 -16.00 17.70
CA GLU A 415 -22.43 -17.01 17.58
C GLU A 415 -21.09 -16.42 18.06
N ARG A 416 -20.40 -17.17 18.91
CA ARG A 416 -19.11 -16.78 19.50
C ARG A 416 -17.97 -17.59 18.91
N THR A 417 -16.87 -16.91 18.60
CA THR A 417 -15.60 -17.53 18.21
C THR A 417 -14.59 -17.29 19.33
N ARG A 418 -14.10 -18.36 19.96
CA ARG A 418 -13.07 -18.28 21.01
C ARG A 418 -11.68 -18.47 20.42
N GLY A 419 -10.70 -17.82 21.02
CA GLY A 419 -9.29 -17.95 20.68
C GLY A 419 -8.43 -17.17 21.67
N VAL A 420 -7.15 -16.98 21.36
CA VAL A 420 -6.22 -16.16 22.13
C VAL A 420 -5.39 -15.32 21.17
N TRP A 421 -5.63 -14.01 21.15
CA TRP A 421 -4.87 -13.05 20.36
C TRP A 421 -4.27 -12.00 21.28
N GLU A 422 -2.94 -11.99 21.40
CA GLU A 422 -2.21 -11.10 22.30
C GLU A 422 -1.35 -10.12 21.51
N PHE A 423 -1.29 -8.87 21.97
CA PHE A 423 -0.55 -7.80 21.33
C PHE A 423 0.22 -6.98 22.35
N GLU A 424 1.43 -6.58 21.96
CA GLU A 424 2.21 -5.54 22.61
C GLU A 424 2.38 -4.39 21.60
N ILE A 425 1.68 -3.29 21.83
CA ILE A 425 1.52 -2.20 20.87
C ILE A 425 2.34 -1.01 21.39
N PRO A 426 3.45 -0.65 20.73
CA PRO A 426 4.15 0.58 21.07
C PRO A 426 3.28 1.78 20.67
N VAL A 427 3.26 2.80 21.52
CA VAL A 427 2.47 4.01 21.26
C VAL A 427 3.26 5.22 21.74
N GLU A 428 3.12 6.34 21.03
CA GLU A 428 3.69 7.62 21.43
C GLU A 428 2.54 8.59 21.73
N LYS A 429 2.61 9.24 22.89
CA LYS A 429 1.62 10.25 23.31
C LYS A 429 1.88 11.55 22.57
N GLN A 430 0.87 12.02 21.86
CA GLN A 430 0.90 13.25 21.06
C GLN A 430 0.39 14.43 21.88
N GLU A 431 0.96 15.62 21.64
CA GLU A 431 0.54 16.84 22.31
C GLU A 431 -0.78 17.39 21.74
N SER A 432 -1.69 17.80 22.61
CA SER A 432 -2.89 18.55 22.24
C SER A 432 -2.72 20.06 22.25
N ARG A 433 -3.57 20.74 21.48
CA ARG A 433 -3.66 22.20 21.45
C ARG A 433 -4.79 22.67 22.35
N VAL A 434 -4.46 23.32 23.47
CA VAL A 434 -5.44 23.90 24.39
C VAL A 434 -5.72 25.37 24.05
N MET A 435 -6.99 25.67 23.76
CA MET A 435 -7.48 27.01 23.45
C MET A 435 -8.45 27.50 24.53
N LYS A 436 -8.00 28.43 25.37
CA LYS A 436 -8.84 29.02 26.41
C LYS A 436 -9.89 29.96 25.81
N LEU A 437 -11.15 29.77 26.22
CA LEU A 437 -12.29 30.61 25.86
C LEU A 437 -12.60 31.57 27.01
N GLY A 438 -13.05 31.03 28.14
CA GLY A 438 -13.64 31.78 29.27
C GLY A 438 -14.68 32.79 28.80
N GLN A 439 -15.62 32.31 27.99
CA GLN A 439 -16.74 33.04 27.39
C GLN A 439 -18.02 32.64 28.12
N GLU A 440 -18.79 33.61 28.61
CA GLU A 440 -20.12 33.36 29.18
C GLU A 440 -21.19 33.62 28.13
N ILE A 441 -22.19 32.75 28.11
CA ILE A 441 -23.36 32.80 27.23
C ILE A 441 -24.62 32.50 28.06
N GLU A 442 -25.79 32.80 27.49
CA GLU A 442 -27.09 32.47 28.06
C GLU A 442 -27.80 31.48 27.13
N VAL A 443 -28.40 30.43 27.69
CA VAL A 443 -29.13 29.38 26.98
C VAL A 443 -30.46 29.17 27.71
N GLU A 444 -31.59 29.51 27.07
CA GLU A 444 -32.93 29.46 27.71
C GLU A 444 -32.99 30.17 29.07
N GLY A 445 -32.28 31.30 29.21
CA GLY A 445 -32.21 32.07 30.47
C GLY A 445 -31.19 31.56 31.48
N LEU A 446 -30.49 30.46 31.19
CA LEU A 446 -29.51 29.83 32.08
C LEU A 446 -28.08 30.22 31.70
N PRO A 447 -27.23 30.61 32.68
CA PRO A 447 -25.85 31.00 32.41
C PRO A 447 -24.98 29.76 32.15
N VAL A 448 -24.26 29.78 31.02
CA VAL A 448 -23.30 28.74 30.64
C VAL A 448 -21.95 29.39 30.36
N ARG A 449 -20.88 28.82 30.91
CA ARG A 449 -19.51 29.29 30.69
C ARG A 449 -18.76 28.29 29.82
N LEU A 450 -18.29 28.74 28.66
CA LEU A 450 -17.40 27.97 27.81
C LEU A 450 -15.97 28.23 28.28
N ASP A 451 -15.30 27.20 28.79
CA ASP A 451 -14.02 27.34 29.48
C ASP A 451 -12.86 27.20 28.49
N GLU A 452 -12.81 26.09 27.76
CA GLU A 452 -11.75 25.80 26.80
C GLU A 452 -12.14 24.76 25.75
N VAL A 453 -11.38 24.75 24.65
CA VAL A 453 -11.37 23.69 23.65
C VAL A 453 -10.00 23.03 23.65
N ILE A 454 -9.95 21.72 23.78
CA ILE A 454 -8.75 20.90 23.65
C ILE A 454 -8.83 20.18 22.31
N ILE A 455 -7.84 20.39 21.45
CA ILE A 455 -7.81 19.80 20.11
C ILE A 455 -6.66 18.81 20.09
N ALA A 456 -7.00 17.53 20.20
CA ALA A 456 -6.05 16.43 20.19
C ALA A 456 -6.19 15.61 18.92
N PRO A 457 -5.19 14.79 18.53
CA PRO A 457 -5.28 13.98 17.32
C PRO A 457 -6.50 13.05 17.31
N THR A 458 -6.84 12.43 18.44
CA THR A 458 -7.95 11.48 18.52
C THR A 458 -9.32 12.15 18.58
N THR A 459 -9.44 13.32 19.22
CA THR A 459 -10.73 13.99 19.42
C THR A 459 -10.57 15.48 19.76
N THR A 460 -11.66 16.24 19.58
CA THR A 460 -11.75 17.60 20.11
C THR A 460 -12.67 17.60 21.33
N ALA A 461 -12.22 18.12 22.47
CA ALA A 461 -13.04 18.25 23.67
C ALA A 461 -13.40 19.72 23.94
N LEU A 462 -14.68 19.98 24.22
CA LEU A 462 -15.16 21.24 24.81
C LEU A 462 -15.35 21.03 26.31
N THR A 463 -14.68 21.86 27.11
CA THR A 463 -14.98 21.98 28.53
C THR A 463 -15.88 23.19 28.74
N TYR A 464 -16.99 22.97 29.41
CA TYR A 464 -17.97 24.01 29.75
C TYR A 464 -18.46 23.82 31.17
N SER A 465 -18.86 24.90 31.80
CA SER A 465 -19.42 24.90 33.14
C SER A 465 -20.87 25.39 33.11
N ILE A 466 -21.70 24.76 33.92
CA ILE A 466 -23.07 25.21 34.21
C ILE A 466 -23.12 25.66 35.66
N ARG A 467 -23.89 26.71 35.95
CA ARG A 467 -24.08 27.15 37.33
C ARG A 467 -25.17 26.34 38.00
N GLU A 468 -24.84 25.62 39.06
CA GLU A 468 -25.79 24.85 39.86
C GLU A 468 -25.96 25.52 41.24
N GLY A 469 -27.18 25.94 41.59
CA GLY A 469 -27.39 26.61 42.87
C GLY A 469 -28.84 26.92 43.22
N GLN A 470 -29.12 27.01 44.54
CA GLN A 470 -30.46 27.16 45.15
C GLN A 470 -31.25 28.43 44.77
N GLU A 471 -30.65 29.38 44.03
CA GLU A 471 -31.32 30.61 43.59
C GLU A 471 -31.83 30.54 42.13
N GLU A 472 -31.41 29.54 41.34
CA GLU A 472 -31.88 29.32 39.97
C GLU A 472 -33.15 28.45 40.01
N PRO A 473 -34.28 28.88 39.42
CA PRO A 473 -35.56 28.20 39.48
C PRO A 473 -35.65 26.98 38.54
N SER A 474 -34.53 26.50 37.99
CA SER A 474 -34.40 25.32 37.12
C SER A 474 -33.01 24.69 37.27
N SER A 475 -32.90 23.36 37.31
CA SER A 475 -31.60 22.67 37.27
C SER A 475 -31.40 22.03 35.90
N ILE A 476 -30.27 22.32 35.23
CA ILE A 476 -29.93 21.66 33.96
C ILE A 476 -29.60 20.20 34.26
N PHE A 477 -30.28 19.28 33.57
CA PHE A 477 -29.89 17.87 33.58
C PHE A 477 -28.82 17.62 32.53
N HIS A 478 -29.07 18.08 31.30
CA HIS A 478 -28.17 17.87 30.18
C HIS A 478 -28.19 19.06 29.22
N LEU A 479 -26.99 19.56 28.87
CA LEU A 479 -26.79 20.47 27.76
C LEU A 479 -25.98 19.73 26.69
N LEU A 480 -26.58 19.51 25.54
CA LEU A 480 -25.98 18.78 24.43
C LEU A 480 -25.66 19.72 23.27
N PHE A 481 -24.47 19.54 22.71
CA PHE A 481 -24.04 20.20 21.49
C PHE A 481 -24.14 19.26 20.29
N ASP A 482 -24.45 19.83 19.14
CA ASP A 482 -24.51 19.12 17.85
C ASP A 482 -23.11 19.00 17.24
N SER A 483 -22.44 20.14 17.08
CA SER A 483 -21.16 20.20 16.39
C SER A 483 -20.35 21.45 16.70
N ILE A 484 -19.05 21.39 16.41
CA ILE A 484 -18.19 22.56 16.25
C ILE A 484 -17.97 22.77 14.75
N LYS A 485 -18.59 23.81 14.18
CA LYS A 485 -18.50 24.15 12.77
C LYS A 485 -17.30 25.03 12.49
N THR A 486 -16.46 24.60 11.55
CA THR A 486 -15.44 25.43 10.92
C THR A 486 -15.88 25.82 9.51
N LYS A 487 -15.04 26.54 8.78
CA LYS A 487 -15.29 26.86 7.38
C LYS A 487 -15.30 25.61 6.48
N GLU A 488 -14.53 24.59 6.84
CA GLU A 488 -14.26 23.44 5.98
C GLU A 488 -15.04 22.19 6.41
N LYS A 489 -15.28 22.00 7.71
CA LYS A 489 -16.05 20.85 8.23
C LYS A 489 -16.84 21.16 9.50
N ALA A 490 -17.81 20.32 9.81
CA ALA A 490 -18.49 20.29 11.11
C ALA A 490 -17.98 19.07 11.89
N ALA A 491 -17.25 19.30 12.98
CA ALA A 491 -16.90 18.23 13.90
C ALA A 491 -18.15 17.87 14.70
N SER A 492 -18.74 16.72 14.38
CA SER A 492 -19.96 16.24 15.02
C SER A 492 -19.66 15.68 16.40
N LEU A 493 -20.69 15.62 17.25
CA LEU A 493 -20.60 14.96 18.55
C LEU A 493 -20.06 13.53 18.40
N ASN A 494 -19.08 13.17 19.24
CA ASN A 494 -18.67 11.79 19.37
C ASN A 494 -19.68 11.08 20.28
N TRP A 495 -20.41 10.10 19.75
CA TRP A 495 -21.56 9.50 20.40
C TRP A 495 -21.23 8.76 21.71
N LEU A 496 -19.99 8.29 21.88
CA LEU A 496 -19.52 7.68 23.13
C LEU A 496 -19.25 8.72 24.23
N SER A 497 -19.28 10.00 23.88
CA SER A 497 -19.02 11.11 24.76
C SER A 497 -20.29 11.76 25.29
N TRP A 498 -21.01 11.03 26.15
CA TRP A 498 -21.91 11.69 27.08
C TRP A 498 -21.16 12.78 27.87
N PRO A 499 -21.79 13.92 28.17
CA PRO A 499 -21.16 14.96 28.98
C PRO A 499 -20.61 14.36 30.27
N THR A 500 -19.28 14.36 30.39
CA THR A 500 -18.60 13.79 31.54
C THR A 500 -18.44 14.86 32.58
N PHE A 501 -18.99 14.65 33.77
CA PHE A 501 -18.78 15.52 34.92
C PHE A 501 -17.30 15.47 35.32
N LEU A 502 -16.68 16.64 35.43
CA LEU A 502 -15.27 16.77 35.82
C LEU A 502 -15.14 17.10 37.30
N GLU A 503 -15.66 18.25 37.70
CA GLU A 503 -15.54 18.74 39.08
C GLU A 503 -16.56 19.84 39.39
N ASP A 504 -16.88 19.97 40.69
CA ASP A 504 -17.57 21.13 41.23
C ASP A 504 -16.56 22.20 41.65
N TYR A 505 -16.71 23.39 41.13
CA TYR A 505 -16.00 24.55 41.62
C TYR A 505 -16.69 25.10 42.88
N ASN A 506 -15.88 25.55 43.85
CA ASN A 506 -16.36 26.17 45.09
C ASN A 506 -17.19 27.47 44.88
N ASP A 507 -17.34 27.94 43.64
CA ASP A 507 -18.11 29.12 43.24
C ASP A 507 -19.52 28.79 42.70
N GLY A 508 -19.94 27.51 42.76
CA GLY A 508 -21.27 27.05 42.34
C GLY A 508 -21.37 26.74 40.85
N TRP A 509 -20.24 26.48 40.20
CA TRP A 509 -20.18 26.02 38.82
C TRP A 509 -19.76 24.54 38.78
N SER A 510 -20.45 23.76 37.97
CA SER A 510 -20.17 22.35 37.73
C SER A 510 -19.59 22.22 36.32
N ALA A 511 -18.40 21.63 36.20
CA ALA A 511 -17.70 21.48 34.93
C ALA A 511 -18.03 20.16 34.25
N TYR A 512 -18.22 20.23 32.93
CA TYR A 512 -18.50 19.10 32.06
C TYR A 512 -17.57 19.12 30.86
N ARG A 513 -17.27 17.92 30.34
CA ARG A 513 -16.56 17.72 29.09
C ARG A 513 -17.43 17.03 28.06
N GLN A 514 -17.45 17.53 26.84
CA GLN A 514 -18.07 16.88 25.69
C GLN A 514 -17.10 16.79 24.52
N ASN A 515 -16.98 15.61 23.91
CA ASN A 515 -16.02 15.31 22.86
C ASN A 515 -16.71 15.27 21.47
N PHE A 516 -15.95 15.65 20.46
CA PHE A 516 -16.36 15.77 19.06
C PHE A 516 -15.32 15.10 18.16
N ASP A 517 -15.67 14.90 16.89
CA ASP A 517 -14.70 14.56 15.84
C ASP A 517 -13.46 15.48 15.90
N SER A 518 -12.29 14.91 15.60
CA SER A 518 -11.02 15.64 15.71
C SER A 518 -10.93 16.81 14.71
N LEU A 519 -10.60 17.98 15.24
CA LEU A 519 -10.28 19.21 14.51
C LEU A 519 -8.75 19.42 14.43
N TYR A 520 -7.96 18.40 14.71
CA TYR A 520 -6.50 18.51 14.82
C TYR A 520 -5.82 19.06 13.55
N PHE A 521 -6.28 18.62 12.39
CA PHE A 521 -5.75 19.07 11.10
C PHE A 521 -6.37 20.38 10.59
N GLU A 522 -7.34 20.93 11.31
CA GLU A 522 -8.03 22.17 10.93
C GLU A 522 -7.36 23.43 11.47
N GLU A 523 -7.53 24.53 10.73
CA GLU A 523 -7.21 25.88 11.18
C GLU A 523 -8.46 26.56 11.78
N LEU A 524 -8.49 26.69 13.11
CA LEU A 524 -9.60 27.33 13.83
C LEU A 524 -9.50 28.85 13.82
N LYS A 525 -10.04 29.48 12.77
CA LYS A 525 -10.14 30.94 12.68
C LYS A 525 -11.38 31.51 13.37
N GLU A 526 -12.55 31.01 12.98
CA GLU A 526 -13.86 31.48 13.48
C GLU A 526 -14.82 30.28 13.64
N PRO A 527 -14.52 29.32 14.53
CA PRO A 527 -15.40 28.19 14.73
C PRO A 527 -16.67 28.60 15.49
N GLU A 528 -17.78 27.96 15.15
CA GLU A 528 -19.08 28.14 15.79
C GLU A 528 -19.48 26.86 16.53
N LEU A 529 -19.90 27.00 17.78
CA LEU A 529 -20.51 25.92 18.55
C LEU A 529 -22.01 25.89 18.26
N VAL A 530 -22.50 24.73 17.85
CA VAL A 530 -23.92 24.50 17.52
C VAL A 530 -24.56 23.71 18.64
N PHE A 531 -25.68 24.20 19.12
CA PHE A 531 -26.44 23.59 20.20
C PHE A 531 -27.38 22.53 19.62
N SER A 532 -27.63 21.46 20.38
CA SER A 532 -28.63 20.46 20.02
C SER A 532 -29.83 20.58 20.95
N THR A 533 -29.65 20.22 22.21
CA THR A 533 -30.78 19.94 23.11
C THR A 533 -30.42 20.36 24.52
N LEU A 534 -31.40 20.95 25.20
CA LEU A 534 -31.34 21.25 26.62
C LEU A 534 -32.44 20.48 27.35
N GLN A 535 -32.05 19.66 28.32
CA GLN A 535 -32.95 19.01 29.25
C GLN A 535 -32.80 19.67 30.61
N MET A 536 -33.91 20.12 31.18
CA MET A 536 -33.92 20.83 32.45
C MET A 536 -35.04 20.36 33.37
N HIS A 537 -34.78 20.41 34.67
CA HIS A 537 -35.80 20.36 35.70
C HIS A 537 -36.39 21.74 35.90
N VAL A 538 -37.72 21.84 35.94
CA VAL A 538 -38.44 23.03 36.39
C VAL A 538 -39.11 22.71 37.73
N PRO A 539 -38.56 23.17 38.88
CA PRO A 539 -39.15 23.03 40.22
C PRO A 539 -40.44 23.84 40.39
N GLU A 540 -41.52 23.39 39.74
CA GLU A 540 -42.87 23.90 39.92
C GLU A 540 -43.69 22.94 40.80
N GLN A 541 -43.97 23.29 42.05
CA GLN A 541 -44.73 22.41 42.93
C GLN A 541 -46.24 22.48 42.70
N LEU A 542 -46.89 21.33 42.57
CA LEU A 542 -48.35 21.20 42.63
C LEU A 542 -48.75 20.19 43.70
N LYS A 543 -49.67 20.57 44.58
CA LYS A 543 -50.29 19.66 45.55
C LYS A 543 -51.78 19.55 45.28
N PHE A 544 -52.28 18.32 45.19
CA PHE A 544 -53.71 18.07 45.02
C PHE A 544 -54.17 16.83 45.77
N LYS A 545 -55.45 16.80 46.12
CA LYS A 545 -56.10 15.69 46.83
C LYS A 545 -57.05 14.95 45.92
N ILE A 546 -57.08 13.62 46.03
CA ILE A 546 -58.08 12.80 45.35
C ILE A 546 -59.38 12.84 46.15
N ASP A 547 -60.43 13.38 45.54
CA ASP A 547 -61.76 13.46 46.14
C ASP A 547 -62.65 12.33 45.61
N PHE A 548 -62.70 11.20 46.32
CA PHE A 548 -63.52 10.04 45.94
C PHE A 548 -65.04 10.31 45.93
N THR A 549 -65.48 11.50 46.36
CA THR A 549 -66.90 11.90 46.29
C THR A 549 -67.26 12.62 44.99
N LYS A 550 -66.26 13.02 44.20
CA LYS A 550 -66.45 13.69 42.90
C LYS A 550 -66.35 12.68 41.74
N PRO A 551 -66.98 12.98 40.60
CA PRO A 551 -66.84 12.16 39.40
C PRO A 551 -65.39 12.17 38.90
N PHE A 552 -64.96 11.03 38.36
CA PHE A 552 -63.68 10.86 37.66
C PHE A 552 -63.86 10.97 36.12
N PRO A 553 -62.80 11.32 35.37
CA PRO A 553 -61.46 11.67 35.84
C PRO A 553 -61.44 13.04 36.55
N GLN A 554 -60.61 13.19 37.57
CA GLN A 554 -60.37 14.48 38.21
C GLN A 554 -59.28 15.24 37.43
N VAL A 555 -59.53 16.50 37.12
CA VAL A 555 -58.70 17.32 36.22
C VAL A 555 -57.91 18.35 37.04
N HIS A 556 -56.61 18.41 36.80
CA HIS A 556 -55.70 19.38 37.40
C HIS A 556 -54.89 20.08 36.32
N GLU A 557 -54.90 21.41 36.28
CA GLU A 557 -54.05 22.22 35.41
C GLU A 557 -52.63 22.27 35.97
N TYR A 558 -51.61 22.05 35.13
CA TYR A 558 -50.21 22.05 35.54
C TYR A 558 -49.29 22.25 34.33
N GLY A 559 -48.26 23.10 34.44
CA GLY A 559 -47.24 23.28 33.38
C GLY A 559 -47.82 23.50 31.97
N GLY A 560 -48.86 24.32 31.84
CA GLY A 560 -49.53 24.62 30.56
C GLY A 560 -50.38 23.48 29.97
N GLY A 561 -50.46 22.33 30.63
CA GLY A 561 -51.28 21.18 30.26
C GLY A 561 -52.23 20.72 31.37
N THR A 562 -52.76 19.51 31.22
CA THR A 562 -53.68 18.90 32.20
C THR A 562 -53.21 17.53 32.66
N ILE A 563 -53.45 17.25 33.94
CA ILE A 563 -53.26 15.94 34.56
C ILE A 563 -54.63 15.40 34.93
N LEU A 564 -54.97 14.25 34.37
CA LEU A 564 -56.24 13.55 34.54
C LEU A 564 -56.02 12.35 35.45
N VAL A 565 -56.55 12.40 36.67
CA VAL A 565 -56.52 11.26 37.60
C VAL A 565 -57.71 10.36 37.30
N GLU A 566 -57.46 9.12 36.91
CA GLU A 566 -58.51 8.14 36.61
C GLU A 566 -59.14 7.57 37.89
N GLU A 567 -60.34 6.99 37.77
CA GLU A 567 -60.97 6.27 38.88
C GLU A 567 -60.14 5.02 39.21
N PRO A 568 -59.63 4.87 40.45
CA PRO A 568 -58.91 3.67 40.84
C PRO A 568 -59.80 2.41 40.75
N PRO A 569 -59.25 1.23 40.39
CA PRO A 569 -60.00 -0.01 40.37
C PRO A 569 -60.63 -0.31 41.74
N LYS A 570 -61.90 -0.73 41.78
CA LYS A 570 -62.63 -0.98 43.04
C LYS A 570 -62.02 -2.07 43.91
N ASP A 571 -61.35 -3.03 43.28
CA ASP A 571 -60.64 -4.14 43.91
C ASP A 571 -59.21 -3.78 44.32
N ARG A 572 -58.65 -2.67 43.80
CA ARG A 572 -57.27 -2.24 44.00
C ARG A 572 -57.18 -0.70 44.06
N PRO A 573 -57.78 -0.05 45.07
CA PRO A 573 -57.81 1.41 45.19
C PRO A 573 -56.42 2.06 45.37
N GLY A 574 -55.41 1.27 45.75
CA GLY A 574 -54.01 1.69 45.85
C GLY A 574 -53.27 1.73 44.51
N GLU A 575 -53.96 1.46 43.40
CA GLU A 575 -53.44 1.64 42.04
C GLU A 575 -54.07 2.89 41.42
N VAL A 576 -53.25 3.92 41.17
CA VAL A 576 -53.70 5.20 40.59
C VAL A 576 -53.05 5.41 39.25
N THR A 577 -53.87 5.67 38.24
CA THR A 577 -53.41 6.03 36.90
C THR A 577 -53.64 7.52 36.65
N MET A 578 -52.62 8.19 36.17
CA MET A 578 -52.69 9.56 35.69
C MET A 578 -52.49 9.58 34.19
N LYS A 579 -53.34 10.31 33.47
CA LYS A 579 -53.19 10.61 32.04
C LYS A 579 -52.81 12.06 31.86
N MET A 580 -51.91 12.32 30.93
CA MET A 580 -51.37 13.64 30.62
C MET A 580 -51.53 13.85 29.11
N PRO A 581 -52.71 14.31 28.64
CA PRO A 581 -52.96 14.50 27.22
C PRO A 581 -51.94 15.45 26.58
N LEU A 582 -51.58 15.17 25.33
CA LEU A 582 -50.77 16.08 24.53
C LEU A 582 -51.60 17.28 24.12
N THR A 583 -51.07 18.48 24.36
CA THR A 583 -51.64 19.76 23.94
C THR A 583 -50.52 20.68 23.51
N ASP A 584 -50.77 21.55 22.53
CA ASP A 584 -49.77 22.51 22.02
C ASP A 584 -49.20 23.44 23.11
N SER A 585 -49.93 23.63 24.22
CA SER A 585 -49.54 24.48 25.36
C SER A 585 -48.79 23.75 26.48
N ARG A 586 -48.58 22.44 26.37
CA ARG A 586 -47.95 21.63 27.43
C ARG A 586 -46.44 21.88 27.45
N ASP A 587 -45.94 22.37 28.59
CA ASP A 587 -44.52 22.71 28.77
C ASP A 587 -43.66 21.54 29.29
N PHE A 588 -44.27 20.49 29.84
CA PHE A 588 -43.57 19.39 30.49
C PHE A 588 -43.50 18.11 29.67
N ASP A 589 -42.40 17.37 29.81
CA ASP A 589 -42.16 16.08 29.17
C ASP A 589 -42.60 14.95 30.08
N THR A 590 -42.07 14.96 31.29
CA THR A 590 -42.48 14.10 32.39
C THR A 590 -42.58 14.91 33.67
N VAL A 591 -43.36 14.41 34.62
CA VAL A 591 -43.58 15.07 35.91
C VAL A 591 -42.90 14.28 37.01
N SER A 592 -42.10 14.97 37.82
CA SER A 592 -41.48 14.40 39.01
C SER A 592 -42.51 14.36 40.13
N ILE A 593 -43.21 13.24 40.26
CA ILE A 593 -44.20 13.05 41.32
C ILE A 593 -43.50 12.50 42.55
N MET A 594 -43.30 13.35 43.54
CA MET A 594 -42.87 12.94 44.87
C MET A 594 -44.08 12.79 45.77
N SER A 595 -44.15 11.76 46.60
CA SER A 595 -45.13 11.75 47.69
C SER A 595 -44.43 12.28 48.95
N LYS A 596 -45.02 13.27 49.64
CA LYS A 596 -44.67 13.50 51.05
C LYS A 596 -45.75 12.86 51.91
N GLU A 597 -45.28 12.18 52.94
CA GLU A 597 -46.12 11.59 53.97
C GLU A 597 -46.88 12.68 54.72
N GLU A 598 -48.21 12.60 54.69
CA GLU A 598 -49.03 13.11 55.77
C GLU A 598 -50.20 12.14 55.95
N PHE A 599 -50.04 11.12 56.82
CA PHE A 599 -51.05 10.58 57.75
C PHE A 599 -50.57 9.30 58.47
N GLU A 600 -51.21 8.96 59.59
CA GLU A 600 -50.85 7.97 60.64
C GLU A 600 -50.69 6.48 60.23
N GLY A 601 -50.26 6.15 59.02
CA GLY A 601 -49.97 4.78 58.60
C GLY A 601 -48.92 4.70 57.49
N GLU A 602 -47.85 3.94 57.74
CA GLU A 602 -46.73 3.72 56.81
C GLU A 602 -47.21 3.11 55.49
N GLY A 603 -47.06 3.84 54.38
CA GLY A 603 -47.20 3.34 53.02
C GLY A 603 -46.55 4.29 52.01
N ASP A 604 -45.64 3.77 51.18
CA ASP A 604 -44.87 4.51 50.18
C ASP A 604 -45.50 4.35 48.78
N PHE A 605 -45.49 5.40 47.97
CA PHE A 605 -45.79 5.28 46.54
C PHE A 605 -44.55 4.80 45.78
N ARG A 606 -44.72 3.82 44.90
CA ARG A 606 -43.73 3.50 43.88
C ARG A 606 -44.36 3.55 42.49
N ASN A 607 -43.59 4.08 41.55
CA ASN A 607 -43.83 3.84 40.14
C ASN A 607 -43.41 2.39 39.84
N ASP A 608 -44.38 1.47 39.88
CA ASP A 608 -44.23 0.04 39.56
C ASP A 608 -45.34 -0.40 38.57
N GLY A 609 -45.97 0.58 37.92
CA GLY A 609 -47.02 0.39 36.95
C GLY A 609 -46.54 0.70 35.53
N GLU A 610 -47.50 0.80 34.61
CA GLU A 610 -47.24 1.14 33.21
C GLU A 610 -46.98 2.64 33.06
N MET A 611 -45.92 2.95 32.33
CA MET A 611 -45.59 4.29 31.84
C MET A 611 -45.69 4.23 30.33
N GLU A 612 -46.56 5.06 29.76
CA GLU A 612 -46.68 5.20 28.30
C GLU A 612 -46.16 6.59 27.92
N SER A 613 -45.28 6.62 26.92
CA SER A 613 -44.72 7.84 26.35
C SER A 613 -44.98 7.90 24.85
N VAL A 614 -45.11 9.11 24.34
CA VAL A 614 -45.07 9.41 22.90
C VAL A 614 -43.74 10.07 22.59
N TYR A 615 -43.06 9.64 21.54
CA TYR A 615 -41.78 10.20 21.13
C TYR A 615 -41.96 11.14 19.95
N LEU A 616 -41.40 12.34 20.05
CA LEU A 616 -41.42 13.36 19.00
C LEU A 616 -40.01 13.67 18.52
N ASP A 617 -39.81 13.74 17.21
CA ASP A 617 -38.57 14.29 16.65
C ASP A 617 -38.52 15.83 16.79
N ARG A 618 -37.40 16.42 16.35
CA ARG A 618 -37.19 17.88 16.29
C ARG A 618 -38.24 18.62 15.46
N ASN A 619 -38.90 17.95 14.51
CA ASN A 619 -39.95 18.52 13.66
C ASN A 619 -41.36 18.32 14.23
N GLY A 620 -41.49 17.70 15.40
CA GLY A 620 -42.77 17.37 16.04
C GLY A 620 -43.50 16.18 15.40
N LYS A 621 -42.81 15.36 14.60
CA LYS A 621 -43.36 14.12 14.06
C LYS A 621 -43.27 13.01 15.10
N GLU A 622 -44.36 12.29 15.29
CA GLU A 622 -44.45 11.11 16.16
C GLU A 622 -43.75 9.90 15.55
N PHE A 623 -43.06 9.12 16.39
CA PHE A 623 -42.43 7.85 16.02
C PHE A 623 -42.60 6.82 17.14
N GLU A 624 -42.69 5.55 16.75
CA GLU A 624 -42.62 4.43 17.68
C GLU A 624 -41.15 4.12 18.01
N GLU A 625 -40.88 3.52 19.17
CA GLU A 625 -39.53 3.13 19.60
C GLU A 625 -38.87 2.14 18.62
N GLU A 626 -39.69 1.30 17.98
CA GLU A 626 -39.25 0.34 16.95
C GLU A 626 -38.77 1.03 15.65
N ASP A 627 -39.20 2.27 15.39
CA ASP A 627 -38.85 3.05 14.21
C ASP A 627 -37.62 3.97 14.44
N TRP A 628 -36.96 3.86 15.59
CA TRP A 628 -35.82 4.70 15.92
C TRP A 628 -34.64 4.42 14.99
N ASP A 629 -34.19 5.46 14.30
CA ASP A 629 -32.87 5.47 13.71
C ASP A 629 -31.85 5.74 14.83
N TYR A 630 -31.35 4.66 15.43
CA TYR A 630 -30.38 4.72 16.52
C TYR A 630 -29.15 5.56 16.15
N GLU A 631 -28.74 5.59 14.88
CA GLU A 631 -27.58 6.37 14.45
C GLU A 631 -27.86 7.88 14.57
N GLU A 632 -29.04 8.31 14.15
CA GLU A 632 -29.47 9.71 14.26
C GLU A 632 -29.68 10.14 15.72
N VAL A 633 -30.32 9.30 16.54
CA VAL A 633 -30.50 9.55 17.97
C VAL A 633 -29.15 9.78 18.65
N MET A 634 -28.18 8.91 18.39
CA MET A 634 -26.85 8.96 19.00
C MET A 634 -25.97 10.10 18.48
N LYS A 635 -26.25 10.64 17.28
CA LYS A 635 -25.65 11.90 16.77
C LYS A 635 -26.24 13.16 17.41
N GLY A 636 -27.09 13.01 18.42
CA GLY A 636 -27.68 14.13 19.15
C GLY A 636 -29.06 14.55 18.64
N ASN A 637 -29.68 13.80 17.72
CA ASN A 637 -31.08 14.00 17.33
C ASN A 637 -32.03 13.19 18.24
N TYR A 638 -31.85 13.32 19.56
CA TYR A 638 -32.66 12.60 20.54
C TYR A 638 -34.13 13.00 20.44
N PRO A 639 -35.06 12.04 20.31
CA PRO A 639 -36.47 12.33 20.34
C PRO A 639 -36.88 12.78 21.75
N ARG A 640 -37.80 13.73 21.81
CA ARG A 640 -38.44 14.17 23.03
C ARG A 640 -39.43 13.10 23.50
N SER A 641 -39.24 12.56 24.70
CA SER A 641 -40.15 11.57 25.30
C SER A 641 -41.22 12.28 26.13
N LEU A 642 -42.48 12.20 25.72
CA LEU A 642 -43.61 12.83 26.40
C LEU A 642 -44.44 11.78 27.11
N THR A 643 -44.40 11.76 28.45
CA THR A 643 -45.23 10.86 29.25
C THR A 643 -46.71 11.22 29.05
N VAL A 644 -47.52 10.28 28.57
CA VAL A 644 -48.97 10.45 28.37
C VAL A 644 -49.79 9.67 29.39
N LYS A 645 -49.18 8.67 30.03
CA LYS A 645 -49.78 7.88 31.10
C LYS A 645 -48.72 7.43 32.09
N GLN A 646 -49.06 7.47 33.37
CA GLN A 646 -48.23 6.94 34.43
C GLN A 646 -49.09 6.30 35.51
N SER A 647 -48.72 5.09 35.92
CA SER A 647 -49.46 4.32 36.93
C SER A 647 -48.63 4.10 38.18
N PHE A 648 -49.23 4.38 39.34
CA PHE A 648 -48.58 4.29 40.64
C PHE A 648 -49.22 3.17 41.46
N LYS A 649 -48.38 2.42 42.20
CA LYS A 649 -48.83 1.39 43.12
C LYS A 649 -48.39 1.73 44.54
N MET A 650 -49.30 1.59 45.50
CA MET A 650 -48.99 1.76 46.92
C MET A 650 -48.29 0.53 47.49
N PHE A 651 -47.28 0.76 48.32
CA PHE A 651 -46.54 -0.27 49.05
C PHE A 651 -46.56 0.04 50.54
N LYS A 652 -46.52 -1.00 51.38
CA LYS A 652 -46.36 -0.90 52.83
C LYS A 652 -45.28 -1.85 53.28
N GLN A 653 -44.24 -1.32 53.94
CA GLN A 653 -43.10 -2.12 54.44
C GLN A 653 -42.50 -3.02 53.33
N GLY A 654 -42.36 -2.47 52.12
CA GLY A 654 -41.79 -3.16 50.97
C GLY A 654 -42.70 -4.17 50.27
N LYS A 655 -43.99 -4.26 50.61
CA LYS A 655 -44.96 -5.14 49.94
C LYS A 655 -46.10 -4.36 49.29
N PRO A 656 -46.63 -4.80 48.13
CA PRO A 656 -47.80 -4.17 47.51
C PRO A 656 -48.96 -4.09 48.50
N ALA A 657 -49.57 -2.92 48.59
CA ALA A 657 -50.67 -2.62 49.49
C ALA A 657 -51.87 -2.08 48.69
N PRO A 658 -52.49 -2.93 47.85
CA PRO A 658 -53.53 -2.50 46.90
C PRO A 658 -54.81 -1.98 47.59
N ASP A 659 -55.02 -2.30 48.87
CA ASP A 659 -56.18 -1.86 49.65
C ASP A 659 -56.02 -0.44 50.23
N LEU A 660 -54.82 0.15 50.16
CA LEU A 660 -54.59 1.52 50.65
C LEU A 660 -55.24 2.53 49.70
N ILE A 661 -55.81 3.58 50.26
CA ILE A 661 -56.48 4.63 49.49
C ILE A 661 -55.60 5.89 49.51
N PRO A 662 -55.08 6.33 48.36
CA PRO A 662 -54.24 7.51 48.27
C PRO A 662 -55.09 8.78 48.39
N THR A 663 -54.64 9.75 49.20
CA THR A 663 -55.43 10.95 49.50
C THR A 663 -54.80 12.26 49.02
N GLU A 664 -53.49 12.30 48.82
CA GLU A 664 -52.74 13.49 48.37
C GLU A 664 -51.58 13.09 47.46
N PHE A 665 -51.32 13.92 46.45
CA PHE A 665 -50.18 13.82 45.55
C PHE A 665 -49.43 15.15 45.51
N ILE A 666 -48.11 15.06 45.38
CA ILE A 666 -47.23 16.22 45.22
C ILE A 666 -46.44 16.02 43.92
N ILE A 667 -46.49 17.02 43.06
CA ILE A 667 -45.57 17.14 41.94
C ILE A 667 -44.49 18.09 42.44
N ASP A 668 -43.23 17.66 42.42
CA ASP A 668 -42.10 18.49 42.89
C ASP A 668 -41.47 19.34 41.78
N GLY A 669 -41.85 19.05 40.54
CA GLY A 669 -41.42 19.75 39.35
C GLY A 669 -41.63 18.87 38.14
N TYR A 670 -41.12 19.31 37.01
CA TYR A 670 -41.20 18.58 35.77
C TYR A 670 -39.91 18.66 34.97
N GLU A 671 -39.72 17.71 34.09
CA GLU A 671 -38.63 17.75 33.11
C GLU A 671 -39.13 18.39 31.82
N LYS A 672 -38.27 19.17 31.19
CA LYS A 672 -38.54 19.83 29.93
C LYS A 672 -37.34 19.69 29.00
N THR A 673 -37.60 19.22 27.79
CA THR A 673 -36.64 19.20 26.69
C THR A 673 -36.91 20.36 25.74
N VAL A 674 -35.87 21.12 25.42
CA VAL A 674 -35.89 22.20 24.44
C VAL A 674 -34.88 21.88 23.34
N PHE A 675 -35.35 21.83 22.09
CA PHE A 675 -34.47 21.79 20.93
C PHE A 675 -33.93 23.18 20.65
N LEU A 676 -32.61 23.30 20.55
CA LEU A 676 -31.91 24.57 20.42
C LEU A 676 -31.43 24.78 18.98
N ASP A 677 -31.88 25.87 18.35
CA ASP A 677 -31.40 26.31 17.02
C ASP A 677 -30.24 27.32 17.13
N GLN A 678 -29.73 27.54 18.34
CA GLN A 678 -28.68 28.51 18.62
C GLN A 678 -27.32 28.01 18.13
N SER A 679 -26.54 28.92 17.53
CA SER A 679 -25.10 28.80 17.39
C SER A 679 -24.41 30.00 18.02
N VAL A 680 -23.20 29.80 18.55
CA VAL A 680 -22.38 30.90 19.07
C VAL A 680 -20.94 30.78 18.57
N PRO A 681 -20.33 31.89 18.13
CA PRO A 681 -18.92 31.91 17.77
C PRO A 681 -18.06 31.68 19.02
N LEU A 682 -17.06 30.82 18.89
CA LEU A 682 -16.09 30.56 19.93
C LEU A 682 -15.00 31.63 19.90
N LYS A 683 -14.89 32.40 20.99
CA LYS A 683 -13.92 33.50 21.11
C LYS A 683 -12.70 33.04 21.89
N PHE A 684 -11.62 32.77 21.17
CA PHE A 684 -10.35 32.41 21.79
C PHE A 684 -9.66 33.63 22.43
N LYS A 685 -9.18 33.46 23.65
CA LYS A 685 -8.29 34.45 24.27
C LYS A 685 -6.92 34.35 23.59
N ASN A 686 -6.51 35.40 22.88
CA ASN A 686 -5.14 35.50 22.36
C ASN A 686 -4.16 35.39 23.55
N LYS A 687 -3.19 34.47 23.45
CA LYS A 687 -2.06 34.37 24.38
C LYS A 687 -1.21 35.63 24.37
#